data_AF-A0A2I7SMB4-F1
#
_entry.id   AF-A0A2I7SMB4-F1
#
_cell.length_a   1.000
_cell.length_b   1.000
_cell.length_c   1.000
_cell.angle_alpha   90.00
_cell.angle_beta   90.00
_cell.angle_gamma   90.00
#
_symmetry.space_group_name_H-M   'P 1'
#
loop_
_entity.id
_entity.type
_entity.pdbx_description
1 polymer ?
#
loop_
_entity_poly.entity_id
_entity_poly.type
_entity_poly.pdbx_seq_one_letter_code
_entity_poly.pdbx_strand_id
1 'polypeptide(L)'
;MKHLNFYLFFIVGLLWSSLGTAQNFSPDIVVDVNGTGDFTTLQAAFDAAPSNSSSEIIIYVKRGLYDQEKLIIPPSKTNITLIGESREETVISYDIYNCNDGDDGLCPDDKVALWSSNSELVRTAATLTIQANDFKAENITIENTAGPVGQAQALTLQADRNVFVNCNITAYQDTIYFWTAETNRAYFKSCMILGRTDYIYGRGIGFFDECEIRSYGGAWITAPSTTINQSYGFVFYKCDLTYQDNSPRPGDDGALIKFGRPWHEYPKVAWLYCNMPAEIDPLGWGDKWNMDYADTSTDLHLYEWINTGAGADMSGRANWAGLRAMTDQNEANLYEPEIVLAGTDNWDPTAIAPAVTVYTWDGGAANNDWLEANNWNPDGVPVASEVANVDGNVIINANGGDFAADLNLTNGATLEVTANSTTTLLTLSQSVITASADATLAGTIKSKGNFDFNLTHNLNLEGSIQGVHQITKKGSGIVQLNGDSEDYTGEIVVEEGDLQAKVSGSLGNTKNITVKTTGQLTIDVSNALKVNTPIFTEGNAKIVINQDITISEWYIDNVVQGVGQYDATTHPSIISGSGKIIIGRPSEFIFIGGANGKWDNPVHYSPALLPELGEKVIVDGKTIEAQSAPFSGDMYVQNAGSIRLRRSDSKSLGPVRMFQGTNITYATGGTGFYFEAPIILEGDISLLMNGSNAAGHVMDLPGTFSGDHKIIVQNTRDVANTATVKLGGDNSGFTGTWDLKVAAFNAAGVAAIDGTVENAFGNALIDLDANNQAIFNHAKCAGDKLVMNIAGNASAVLNVAVLVNQFTLNGTDLGDGTYDASTHPGLLSGSGSITVDTSLSIDKKVFLEKDTLRVHGVLQNMEIFNMSGQQLRKITKPVQEIDLQWLKSGFYIVSYKIDGKNGTLKVCKK
;
A
#
# COMPACT_ATOMS: atom_id res chain seq x y z
N MET A 1 -33.07 -38.39 -43.17
CA MET A 1 -32.05 -38.37 -44.24
C MET A 1 -31.33 -37.03 -44.12
N LYS A 2 -30.17 -37.03 -43.46
CA LYS A 2 -28.84 -37.17 -44.09
C LYS A 2 -28.48 -35.88 -44.84
N HIS A 3 -27.70 -35.01 -44.18
CA HIS A 3 -26.27 -34.76 -44.43
C HIS A 3 -26.05 -33.79 -45.61
N LEU A 4 -25.33 -32.68 -45.41
CA LEU A 4 -23.88 -32.61 -45.63
C LEU A 4 -23.37 -31.15 -45.76
N ASN A 5 -22.35 -30.83 -44.95
CA ASN A 5 -21.28 -29.80 -45.10
C ASN A 5 -21.56 -28.30 -44.93
N PHE A 6 -21.20 -27.79 -43.75
CA PHE A 6 -20.63 -26.46 -43.55
C PHE A 6 -19.40 -26.58 -42.63
N TYR A 7 -18.20 -26.65 -43.22
CA TYR A 7 -16.90 -26.49 -42.55
C TYR A 7 -15.89 -26.05 -43.60
N LEU A 8 -15.40 -24.81 -43.51
CA LEU A 8 -13.97 -24.46 -43.58
C LEU A 8 -13.81 -22.94 -43.40
N PHE A 9 -13.48 -22.48 -42.19
CA PHE A 9 -12.69 -21.26 -41.96
C PHE A 9 -12.18 -21.31 -40.52
N PHE A 10 -10.97 -21.87 -40.36
CA PHE A 10 -10.16 -21.76 -39.15
C PHE A 10 -8.70 -21.65 -39.61
N ILE A 11 -7.93 -20.82 -38.90
CA ILE A 11 -6.47 -20.61 -39.00
C ILE A 11 -6.02 -19.57 -40.05
N VAL A 12 -6.00 -18.29 -39.63
CA VAL A 12 -4.86 -17.41 -39.88
C VAL A 12 -4.25 -17.16 -38.50
N GLY A 13 -3.29 -18.00 -38.14
CA GLY A 13 -2.54 -17.87 -36.90
C GLY A 13 -1.56 -16.71 -37.00
N LEU A 14 -1.65 -15.83 -36.01
CA LEU A 14 -0.62 -14.98 -35.46
C LEU A 14 0.81 -15.44 -35.78
N LEU A 15 1.46 -14.72 -36.68
CA LEU A 15 2.92 -14.56 -36.69
C LEU A 15 3.18 -13.12 -36.27
N TRP A 16 3.08 -12.86 -34.97
CA TRP A 16 3.79 -11.73 -34.37
C TRP A 16 5.23 -12.19 -34.25
N SER A 17 6.06 -11.78 -35.22
CA SER A 17 7.49 -11.76 -35.00
C SER A 17 7.76 -10.75 -33.89
N SER A 18 8.01 -11.23 -32.68
CA SER A 18 8.73 -10.45 -31.68
C SER A 18 10.08 -10.10 -32.30
N LEU A 19 10.22 -8.86 -32.79
CA LEU A 19 11.53 -8.26 -32.96
C LEU A 19 12.10 -8.17 -31.54
N GLY A 20 12.87 -9.18 -31.14
CA GLY A 20 13.68 -9.08 -29.94
C GLY A 20 14.63 -7.92 -30.15
N THR A 21 14.45 -6.86 -29.37
CA THR A 21 15.49 -5.84 -29.21
C THR A 21 16.74 -6.56 -28.73
N ALA A 22 17.84 -6.42 -29.47
CA ALA A 22 19.07 -7.15 -29.15
C ALA A 22 19.66 -6.59 -27.86
N GLN A 23 19.57 -7.36 -26.77
CA GLN A 23 20.35 -7.13 -25.56
C GLN A 23 21.78 -7.62 -25.80
N ASN A 24 22.78 -6.94 -25.24
CA ASN A 24 24.20 -7.28 -25.40
C ASN A 24 24.64 -8.51 -24.58
N PHE A 25 23.71 -9.14 -23.85
CA PHE A 25 23.91 -10.35 -23.07
C PHE A 25 22.79 -11.37 -23.35
N SER A 26 23.02 -12.63 -22.96
CA SER A 26 22.02 -13.70 -23.04
C SER A 26 21.67 -14.15 -21.61
N PRO A 27 20.44 -13.89 -21.12
CA PRO A 27 20.06 -14.32 -19.77
C PRO A 27 19.90 -15.84 -19.67
N ASP A 28 20.29 -16.42 -18.54
CA ASP A 28 20.00 -17.81 -18.18
C ASP A 28 18.62 -17.94 -17.52
N ILE A 29 18.21 -16.89 -16.79
CA ILE A 29 16.93 -16.80 -16.09
C ILE A 29 16.36 -15.39 -16.28
N VAL A 30 15.06 -15.29 -16.59
CA VAL A 30 14.31 -14.03 -16.62
C VAL A 30 13.30 -13.97 -15.48
N VAL A 31 13.32 -12.89 -14.71
CA VAL A 31 12.35 -12.60 -13.65
C VAL A 31 11.46 -11.45 -14.08
N ASP A 32 10.15 -11.63 -13.96
CA ASP A 32 9.16 -10.59 -14.23
C ASP A 32 7.97 -10.73 -13.30
N VAL A 33 7.73 -9.70 -12.48
CA VAL A 33 6.60 -9.63 -11.54
C VAL A 33 5.24 -9.81 -12.23
N ASN A 34 5.14 -9.50 -13.53
CA ASN A 34 3.91 -9.67 -14.32
C ASN A 34 3.72 -11.08 -14.90
N GLY A 35 4.66 -12.00 -14.66
CA GLY A 35 4.56 -13.39 -15.06
C GLY A 35 4.92 -13.70 -16.51
N THR A 36 5.64 -12.80 -17.21
CA THR A 36 6.14 -13.07 -18.57
C THR A 36 7.56 -13.64 -18.62
N GLY A 37 8.22 -13.77 -17.47
CA GLY A 37 9.54 -14.41 -17.29
C GLY A 37 9.44 -15.87 -16.84
N ASP A 38 10.59 -16.47 -16.54
CA ASP A 38 10.70 -17.83 -15.96
C ASP A 38 10.20 -17.88 -14.52
N PHE A 39 10.36 -16.78 -13.77
CA PHE A 39 9.90 -16.61 -12.39
C PHE A 39 9.22 -15.26 -12.19
N THR A 40 8.30 -15.21 -11.22
CA THR A 40 7.67 -13.95 -10.75
C THR A 40 8.35 -13.38 -9.50
N THR A 41 9.25 -14.13 -8.86
CA THR A 41 9.95 -13.73 -7.63
C THR A 41 11.45 -14.00 -7.74
N LEU A 42 12.25 -13.21 -7.03
CA LEU A 42 13.71 -13.25 -7.12
C LEU A 42 14.29 -14.42 -6.32
N GLN A 43 13.74 -14.73 -5.15
CA GLN A 43 14.23 -15.86 -4.36
C GLN A 43 14.04 -17.18 -5.10
N ALA A 44 12.93 -17.36 -5.81
CA ALA A 44 12.72 -18.55 -6.63
C ALA A 44 13.76 -18.68 -7.76
N ALA A 45 14.16 -17.56 -8.38
CA ALA A 45 15.22 -17.53 -9.37
C ALA A 45 16.60 -17.87 -8.77
N PHE A 46 16.94 -17.31 -7.61
CA PHE A 46 18.17 -17.66 -6.89
C PHE A 46 18.21 -19.13 -6.48
N ASP A 47 17.09 -19.66 -5.99
CA ASP A 47 16.96 -21.05 -5.59
C ASP A 47 17.11 -22.01 -6.78
N ALA A 48 16.64 -21.61 -7.96
CA ALA A 48 16.75 -22.37 -9.20
C ALA A 48 18.16 -22.38 -9.81
N ALA A 49 18.95 -21.33 -9.59
CA ALA A 49 20.31 -21.23 -10.14
C ALA A 49 21.20 -22.42 -9.67
N PRO A 50 22.10 -22.98 -10.50
CA PRO A 50 22.93 -24.10 -10.10
C PRO A 50 23.84 -23.80 -8.90
N SER A 51 23.93 -24.73 -7.95
CA SER A 51 24.86 -24.60 -6.82
C SER A 51 26.32 -24.88 -7.21
N ASN A 52 27.23 -24.06 -6.71
CA ASN A 52 28.68 -24.08 -6.90
C ASN A 52 29.07 -24.05 -8.39
N SER A 53 28.32 -23.27 -9.18
CA SER A 53 28.62 -23.08 -10.58
C SER A 53 30.01 -22.49 -10.75
N SER A 54 30.82 -23.07 -11.64
CA SER A 54 32.09 -22.49 -12.09
C SER A 54 31.89 -21.49 -13.24
N SER A 55 30.66 -21.37 -13.75
CA SER A 55 30.27 -20.48 -14.83
C SER A 55 29.33 -19.41 -14.29
N GLU A 56 29.38 -18.23 -14.90
CA GLU A 56 28.44 -17.14 -14.63
C GLU A 56 27.01 -17.58 -14.95
N ILE A 57 26.07 -17.19 -14.08
CA ILE A 57 24.63 -17.38 -14.25
C ILE A 57 23.98 -15.99 -14.27
N ILE A 58 23.43 -15.61 -15.41
CA ILE A 58 22.83 -14.29 -15.64
C ILE A 58 21.34 -14.35 -15.33
N ILE A 59 20.92 -13.63 -14.31
CA ILE A 59 19.52 -13.43 -13.94
C ILE A 59 19.13 -12.02 -14.40
N TYR A 60 18.27 -11.93 -15.41
CA TYR A 60 17.73 -10.67 -15.91
C TYR A 60 16.40 -10.36 -15.25
N VAL A 61 16.27 -9.17 -14.68
CA VAL A 61 15.11 -8.75 -13.90
C VAL A 61 14.40 -7.62 -14.63
N LYS A 62 13.17 -7.86 -15.07
CA LYS A 62 12.35 -6.85 -15.73
C LYS A 62 11.90 -5.77 -14.77
N ARG A 63 11.53 -4.61 -15.32
CA ARG A 63 10.92 -3.49 -14.60
C ARG A 63 9.78 -3.98 -13.70
N GLY A 64 9.76 -3.49 -12.47
CA GLY A 64 8.82 -3.88 -11.44
C GLY A 64 9.33 -3.56 -10.04
N LEU A 65 8.38 -3.43 -9.12
CA LEU A 65 8.66 -3.40 -7.69
C LEU A 65 8.61 -4.83 -7.16
N TYR A 66 9.73 -5.31 -6.61
CA TYR A 66 9.89 -6.61 -5.97
C TYR A 66 9.98 -6.41 -4.46
N ASP A 67 8.82 -6.36 -3.79
CA ASP A 67 8.67 -5.98 -2.37
C ASP A 67 8.05 -7.05 -1.46
N GLN A 68 7.76 -8.23 -2.03
CA GLN A 68 7.03 -9.28 -1.32
C GLN A 68 7.94 -10.17 -0.46
N GLU A 69 9.25 -10.17 -0.71
CA GLU A 69 10.18 -11.07 -0.04
C GLU A 69 11.52 -10.42 0.31
N LYS A 70 12.06 -10.83 1.47
CA LYS A 70 13.46 -10.59 1.78
C LYS A 70 14.31 -11.62 1.04
N LEU A 71 15.46 -11.19 0.52
CA LEU A 71 16.30 -12.02 -0.33
C LEU A 71 17.58 -12.48 0.37
N ILE A 72 17.91 -13.75 0.19
CA ILE A 72 19.20 -14.33 0.58
C ILE A 72 19.79 -15.13 -0.57
N ILE A 73 21.06 -14.84 -0.87
CA ILE A 73 21.86 -15.63 -1.81
C ILE A 73 22.84 -16.46 -0.98
N PRO A 74 22.57 -17.77 -0.78
CA PRO A 74 23.37 -18.58 0.11
C PRO A 74 24.76 -18.86 -0.48
N PRO A 75 25.77 -19.26 0.33
CA PRO A 75 27.16 -19.40 -0.12
C PRO A 75 27.37 -20.34 -1.30
N SER A 76 26.46 -21.31 -1.46
CA SER A 76 26.50 -22.25 -2.57
C SER A 76 26.09 -21.66 -3.93
N LYS A 77 25.56 -20.44 -4.01
CA LYS A 77 25.10 -19.82 -5.27
C LYS A 77 26.13 -18.82 -5.81
N THR A 78 27.35 -19.29 -6.02
CA THR A 78 28.48 -18.47 -6.53
C THR A 78 28.28 -18.08 -8.00
N ASN A 79 28.95 -17.01 -8.45
CA ASN A 79 28.96 -16.53 -9.84
C ASN A 79 27.57 -16.12 -10.38
N ILE A 80 26.73 -15.51 -9.54
CA ILE A 80 25.43 -14.96 -9.95
C ILE A 80 25.63 -13.52 -10.41
N THR A 81 25.11 -13.20 -11.60
CA THR A 81 25.07 -11.83 -12.13
C THR A 81 23.61 -11.42 -12.29
N LEU A 82 23.19 -10.43 -11.51
CA LEU A 82 21.85 -9.86 -11.54
C LEU A 82 21.85 -8.60 -12.41
N ILE A 83 21.04 -8.56 -13.48
CA ILE A 83 20.95 -7.40 -14.38
C ILE A 83 19.52 -6.89 -14.37
N GLY A 84 19.31 -5.66 -13.91
CA GLY A 84 18.03 -4.99 -14.02
C GLY A 84 17.79 -4.41 -15.42
N GLU A 85 16.54 -4.42 -15.86
CA GLU A 85 16.11 -3.76 -17.10
C GLU A 85 16.24 -2.24 -17.02
N SER A 86 16.13 -1.69 -15.83
CA SER A 86 16.27 -0.26 -15.53
C SER A 86 16.74 -0.06 -14.10
N ARG A 87 17.77 0.77 -13.92
CA ARG A 87 18.19 1.23 -12.59
C ARG A 87 17.04 1.86 -11.81
N GLU A 88 16.12 2.54 -12.49
CA GLU A 88 15.07 3.36 -11.86
C GLU A 88 13.74 2.66 -11.65
N GLU A 89 13.44 1.65 -12.46
CA GLU A 89 12.15 0.96 -12.45
C GLU A 89 12.27 -0.53 -12.15
N THR A 90 13.49 -1.06 -12.01
CA THR A 90 13.73 -2.40 -11.45
C THR A 90 14.16 -2.23 -10.00
N VAL A 91 13.21 -2.39 -9.07
CA VAL A 91 13.39 -2.03 -7.66
C VAL A 91 13.19 -3.26 -6.78
N ILE A 92 14.23 -3.63 -6.05
CA ILE A 92 14.15 -4.62 -4.97
C ILE A 92 13.96 -3.84 -3.68
N SER A 93 12.82 -4.04 -3.01
CA SER A 93 12.44 -3.24 -1.84
C SER A 93 12.02 -4.13 -0.66
N TYR A 94 12.28 -3.65 0.55
CA TYR A 94 11.68 -4.21 1.77
C TYR A 94 11.71 -3.14 2.86
N ASP A 95 11.02 -3.35 3.98
CA ASP A 95 10.82 -2.30 5.00
C ASP A 95 10.89 -2.84 6.44
N ILE A 96 11.75 -3.84 6.66
CA ILE A 96 12.04 -4.38 8.00
C ILE A 96 13.21 -3.62 8.64
N TYR A 97 13.23 -3.56 9.98
CA TYR A 97 14.19 -2.79 10.76
C TYR A 97 14.47 -3.45 12.12
N ASN A 98 15.59 -3.09 12.76
CA ASN A 98 16.01 -3.50 14.11
C ASN A 98 16.07 -5.01 14.37
N CYS A 99 16.44 -5.81 13.37
CA CYS A 99 16.55 -7.28 13.53
C CYS A 99 17.97 -7.79 13.79
N ASN A 100 18.99 -6.92 13.78
CA ASN A 100 20.39 -7.28 14.03
C ASN A 100 20.69 -7.66 15.50
N ASP A 101 19.86 -7.22 16.45
CA ASP A 101 20.17 -7.28 17.89
C ASP A 101 19.40 -8.37 18.67
N GLY A 102 18.85 -9.36 17.96
CA GLY A 102 18.60 -10.72 18.43
C GLY A 102 17.63 -10.97 19.60
N ASP A 103 17.23 -9.98 20.39
CA ASP A 103 16.35 -10.16 21.57
C ASP A 103 15.86 -8.83 22.22
N ASP A 104 16.09 -7.66 21.61
CA ASP A 104 15.67 -6.36 22.19
C ASP A 104 14.15 -6.11 22.07
N GLY A 105 13.45 -6.94 21.31
CA GLY A 105 12.01 -6.84 21.04
C GLY A 105 11.61 -5.69 20.11
N LEU A 106 12.57 -5.12 19.37
CA LEU A 106 12.33 -3.98 18.47
C LEU A 106 12.09 -4.40 17.01
N CYS A 107 12.49 -5.61 16.62
CA CYS A 107 12.18 -6.18 15.31
C CYS A 107 10.66 -6.44 15.21
N PRO A 108 9.96 -6.04 14.13
CA PRO A 108 8.49 -6.18 14.03
C PRO A 108 8.00 -7.63 14.00
N ASP A 109 7.31 -8.05 15.07
CA ASP A 109 6.83 -9.44 15.28
C ASP A 109 5.98 -9.99 14.11
N ASP A 110 5.11 -9.16 13.54
CA ASP A 110 4.22 -9.53 12.44
C ASP A 110 4.99 -9.82 11.14
N LYS A 111 6.03 -9.05 10.85
CA LYS A 111 6.92 -9.28 9.69
C LYS A 111 7.86 -10.45 9.91
N VAL A 112 8.38 -10.63 11.13
CA VAL A 112 9.22 -11.78 11.49
C VAL A 112 8.46 -13.09 11.34
N ALA A 113 7.18 -13.12 11.70
CA ALA A 113 6.34 -14.31 11.60
C ALA A 113 6.28 -14.89 10.17
N LEU A 114 6.36 -14.04 9.13
CA LEU A 114 6.40 -14.44 7.72
C LEU A 114 7.60 -15.36 7.41
N TRP A 115 8.68 -15.25 8.17
CA TRP A 115 9.94 -15.95 7.96
C TRP A 115 10.33 -16.87 9.13
N SER A 116 9.36 -17.23 9.98
CA SER A 116 9.57 -18.14 11.11
C SER A 116 10.14 -19.51 10.72
N SER A 117 9.99 -19.92 9.45
CA SER A 117 10.56 -21.14 8.88
C SER A 117 12.02 -21.01 8.44
N ASN A 118 12.56 -19.79 8.37
CA ASN A 118 13.93 -19.51 7.92
C ASN A 118 14.52 -18.30 8.68
N SER A 119 15.05 -18.56 9.88
CA SER A 119 15.63 -17.53 10.75
C SER A 119 16.82 -16.79 10.16
N GLU A 120 17.50 -17.35 9.13
CA GLU A 120 18.62 -16.68 8.47
C GLU A 120 18.17 -15.45 7.68
N LEU A 121 16.93 -15.44 7.18
CA LEU A 121 16.38 -14.26 6.51
C LEU A 121 16.20 -13.11 7.50
N VAL A 122 15.76 -13.35 8.73
CA VAL A 122 15.54 -12.24 9.70
C VAL A 122 16.77 -11.90 10.54
N ARG A 123 17.93 -12.54 10.27
CA ARG A 123 19.17 -12.32 11.02
C ARG A 123 19.74 -10.91 10.87
N THR A 124 19.41 -10.24 9.77
CA THR A 124 19.60 -8.79 9.62
C THR A 124 18.31 -8.12 9.19
N ALA A 125 18.27 -6.79 9.20
CA ALA A 125 17.19 -6.04 8.59
C ALA A 125 17.41 -5.76 7.08
N ALA A 126 18.32 -6.47 6.42
CA ALA A 126 18.62 -6.26 5.00
C ALA A 126 17.46 -6.59 4.06
N THR A 127 17.29 -5.82 2.99
CA THR A 127 16.48 -6.22 1.82
C THR A 127 17.14 -7.39 1.09
N LEU A 128 18.45 -7.29 0.84
CA LEU A 128 19.25 -8.33 0.17
C LEU A 128 20.47 -8.72 1.01
N THR A 129 20.60 -10.01 1.32
CA THR A 129 21.79 -10.59 1.97
C THR A 129 22.56 -11.48 1.00
N ILE A 130 23.83 -11.16 0.75
CA ILE A 130 24.70 -11.88 -0.18
C ILE A 130 25.76 -12.64 0.62
N GLN A 131 25.68 -13.97 0.58
CA GLN A 131 26.67 -14.86 1.19
C GLN A 131 27.51 -15.61 0.14
N ALA A 132 27.25 -15.37 -1.14
CA ALA A 132 27.94 -16.00 -2.26
C ALA A 132 29.09 -15.14 -2.81
N ASN A 133 30.24 -15.77 -3.02
CA ASN A 133 31.37 -15.13 -3.70
C ASN A 133 31.06 -14.88 -5.17
N ASP A 134 31.74 -13.88 -5.74
CA ASP A 134 31.67 -13.55 -7.16
C ASP A 134 30.27 -13.13 -7.62
N PHE A 135 29.47 -12.55 -6.72
CA PHE A 135 28.17 -11.97 -7.04
C PHE A 135 28.34 -10.62 -7.76
N LYS A 136 27.50 -10.36 -8.77
CA LYS A 136 27.43 -9.07 -9.45
C LYS A 136 25.98 -8.58 -9.52
N ALA A 137 25.79 -7.26 -9.41
CA ALA A 137 24.53 -6.61 -9.73
C ALA A 137 24.76 -5.39 -10.62
N GLU A 138 23.93 -5.21 -11.64
CA GLU A 138 24.00 -4.09 -12.57
C GLU A 138 22.63 -3.48 -12.85
N ASN A 139 22.59 -2.14 -13.00
CA ASN A 139 21.42 -1.40 -13.50
C ASN A 139 20.12 -1.70 -12.73
N ILE A 140 20.19 -1.68 -11.40
CA ILE A 140 19.07 -2.04 -10.50
C ILE A 140 19.07 -1.20 -9.22
N THR A 141 17.90 -0.98 -8.63
CA THR A 141 17.76 -0.37 -7.29
C THR A 141 17.56 -1.45 -6.22
N ILE A 142 18.28 -1.33 -5.11
CA ILE A 142 18.09 -2.12 -3.89
C ILE A 142 17.82 -1.14 -2.75
N GLU A 143 16.65 -1.23 -2.14
CA GLU A 143 16.24 -0.26 -1.14
C GLU A 143 15.66 -0.90 0.12
N ASN A 144 15.81 -0.19 1.25
CA ASN A 144 15.02 -0.42 2.44
C ASN A 144 14.21 0.83 2.78
N THR A 145 12.88 0.70 2.78
CA THR A 145 11.93 1.82 2.90
C THR A 145 11.39 2.01 4.32
N ALA A 146 11.94 1.31 5.32
CA ALA A 146 11.52 1.42 6.72
C ALA A 146 11.63 2.86 7.29
N GLY A 147 12.54 3.68 6.76
CA GLY A 147 12.69 5.08 7.13
C GLY A 147 13.42 5.30 8.46
N PRO A 148 13.15 6.41 9.19
CA PRO A 148 13.87 6.79 10.41
C PRO A 148 13.43 5.99 11.65
N VAL A 149 13.49 4.66 11.59
CA VAL A 149 12.97 3.73 12.62
C VAL A 149 14.05 2.91 13.33
N GLY A 150 15.32 3.21 13.05
CA GLY A 150 16.49 2.47 13.52
C GLY A 150 17.21 1.76 12.37
N GLN A 151 18.01 0.75 12.70
CA GLN A 151 18.85 0.03 11.74
C GLN A 151 18.00 -0.69 10.68
N ALA A 152 18.20 -0.38 9.41
CA ALA A 152 17.42 -0.93 8.31
C ALA A 152 18.29 -1.04 7.05
N GLN A 153 19.01 -2.16 6.91
CA GLN A 153 19.95 -2.34 5.81
C GLN A 153 19.17 -2.49 4.48
N ALA A 154 19.69 -1.92 3.39
CA ALA A 154 19.33 -2.36 2.04
C ALA A 154 20.14 -3.60 1.65
N LEU A 155 21.42 -3.58 1.99
CA LEU A 155 22.40 -4.59 1.57
C LEU A 155 23.21 -5.12 2.74
N THR A 156 23.34 -6.44 2.86
CA THR A 156 24.33 -7.09 3.73
C THR A 156 25.24 -7.99 2.91
N LEU A 157 26.55 -7.78 3.05
CA LEU A 157 27.60 -8.55 2.38
C LEU A 157 28.32 -9.46 3.36
N GLN A 158 28.39 -10.76 3.03
CA GLN A 158 29.11 -11.80 3.79
C GLN A 158 30.08 -12.60 2.91
N ALA A 159 30.39 -12.09 1.72
CA ALA A 159 31.16 -12.79 0.69
C ALA A 159 32.27 -11.91 0.10
N ASP A 160 33.14 -12.52 -0.70
CA ASP A 160 34.26 -11.88 -1.38
C ASP A 160 33.99 -11.67 -2.88
N ARG A 161 34.69 -10.69 -3.48
CA ARG A 161 34.64 -10.31 -4.89
C ARG A 161 33.23 -9.96 -5.39
N ASN A 162 32.51 -9.14 -4.62
CA ASN A 162 31.17 -8.68 -5.02
C ASN A 162 31.25 -7.37 -5.82
N VAL A 163 30.47 -7.25 -6.90
CA VAL A 163 30.52 -6.09 -7.81
C VAL A 163 29.13 -5.48 -7.96
N PHE A 164 29.05 -4.15 -7.92
CA PHE A 164 27.83 -3.39 -8.18
C PHE A 164 28.15 -2.30 -9.20
N VAL A 165 27.43 -2.26 -10.32
CA VAL A 165 27.64 -1.26 -11.38
C VAL A 165 26.34 -0.55 -11.70
N ASN A 166 26.33 0.78 -11.66
CA ASN A 166 25.15 1.57 -11.99
C ASN A 166 23.90 1.17 -11.16
N CYS A 167 24.08 0.95 -9.85
CA CYS A 167 23.00 0.61 -8.94
C CYS A 167 22.59 1.81 -8.07
N ASN A 168 21.32 1.86 -7.63
CA ASN A 168 20.95 2.65 -6.46
C ASN A 168 20.90 1.72 -5.24
N ILE A 169 21.52 2.11 -4.13
CA ILE A 169 21.45 1.37 -2.86
C ILE A 169 21.02 2.34 -1.77
N THR A 170 19.77 2.26 -1.33
CA THR A 170 19.15 3.33 -0.54
C THR A 170 18.51 2.79 0.73
N ALA A 171 18.77 3.45 1.85
CA ALA A 171 18.02 3.24 3.09
C ALA A 171 18.15 4.50 3.96
N TYR A 172 17.98 4.34 5.28
CA TYR A 172 18.16 5.43 6.22
C TYR A 172 19.37 5.24 7.12
N GLN A 173 19.24 4.42 8.17
CA GLN A 173 20.36 4.04 9.02
C GLN A 173 20.88 2.68 8.58
N ASP A 174 22.20 2.52 8.55
CA ASP A 174 22.90 1.26 8.24
C ASP A 174 22.65 0.72 6.80
N THR A 175 22.55 1.58 5.78
CA THR A 175 22.22 1.16 4.39
C THR A 175 23.00 -0.05 3.87
N ILE A 176 24.33 -0.08 4.03
CA ILE A 176 25.20 -1.18 3.59
C ILE A 176 25.98 -1.74 4.77
N TYR A 177 25.76 -3.02 5.06
CA TYR A 177 26.50 -3.77 6.08
C TYR A 177 27.57 -4.68 5.48
N PHE A 178 28.85 -4.37 5.70
CA PHE A 178 30.00 -5.24 5.42
C PHE A 178 30.20 -6.26 6.55
N TRP A 179 29.25 -7.18 6.69
CA TRP A 179 29.30 -8.26 7.69
C TRP A 179 30.15 -9.45 7.23
N THR A 180 31.43 -9.20 7.06
CA THR A 180 32.29 -10.12 6.32
C THR A 180 33.67 -10.25 6.96
N ALA A 181 34.49 -11.19 6.45
CA ALA A 181 35.87 -11.34 6.91
C ALA A 181 36.73 -10.13 6.50
N GLU A 182 37.82 -9.88 7.23
CA GLU A 182 38.72 -8.73 6.97
C GLU A 182 39.38 -8.72 5.58
N THR A 183 39.36 -9.86 4.87
CA THR A 183 39.93 -10.03 3.52
C THR A 183 38.88 -9.98 2.41
N ASN A 184 37.59 -9.94 2.75
CA ASN A 184 36.52 -9.96 1.76
C ASN A 184 36.29 -8.56 1.20
N ARG A 185 36.10 -8.49 -0.12
CA ARG A 185 36.13 -7.26 -0.90
C ARG A 185 34.84 -7.06 -1.69
N ALA A 186 34.42 -5.81 -1.83
CA ALA A 186 33.38 -5.42 -2.75
C ALA A 186 33.73 -4.12 -3.49
N TYR A 187 33.29 -4.04 -4.75
CA TYR A 187 33.54 -2.94 -5.66
C TYR A 187 32.22 -2.33 -6.14
N PHE A 188 32.09 -1.02 -6.05
CA PHE A 188 30.92 -0.26 -6.46
C PHE A 188 31.38 0.77 -7.50
N LYS A 189 30.80 0.72 -8.70
CA LYS A 189 31.12 1.64 -9.81
C LYS A 189 29.88 2.39 -10.25
N SER A 190 29.94 3.72 -10.25
CA SER A 190 28.85 4.58 -10.73
C SER A 190 27.50 4.33 -10.03
N CYS A 191 27.54 3.82 -8.79
CA CYS A 191 26.37 3.65 -7.95
C CYS A 191 25.99 4.94 -7.22
N MET A 192 24.72 5.08 -6.84
CA MET A 192 24.29 6.06 -5.84
C MET A 192 23.98 5.33 -4.54
N ILE A 193 24.58 5.78 -3.45
CA ILE A 193 24.37 5.22 -2.10
C ILE A 193 23.74 6.31 -1.24
N LEU A 194 22.59 6.01 -0.65
CA LEU A 194 21.82 6.95 0.16
C LEU A 194 21.61 6.45 1.58
N GLY A 195 21.85 7.32 2.56
CA GLY A 195 21.54 7.08 3.96
C GLY A 195 21.72 8.33 4.82
N ARG A 196 21.72 8.15 6.15
CA ARG A 196 21.95 9.19 7.16
C ARG A 196 22.99 8.76 8.19
N THR A 197 22.67 7.73 8.98
CA THR A 197 23.46 7.32 10.13
C THR A 197 24.18 6.01 9.81
N ASP A 198 25.50 6.02 9.94
CA ASP A 198 26.38 4.84 9.81
C ASP A 198 26.10 4.03 8.53
N TYR A 199 25.72 4.71 7.45
CA TYR A 199 25.05 4.04 6.34
C TYR A 199 25.99 3.19 5.47
N ILE A 200 27.30 3.32 5.65
CA ILE A 200 28.32 2.38 5.15
C ILE A 200 29.14 1.89 6.35
N TYR A 201 28.90 0.68 6.82
CA TYR A 201 29.50 0.18 8.06
C TYR A 201 29.94 -1.28 7.99
N GLY A 202 30.78 -1.70 8.93
CA GLY A 202 31.27 -3.08 9.01
C GLY A 202 32.77 -3.20 8.81
N ARG A 203 33.23 -4.42 8.50
CA ARG A 203 34.65 -4.82 8.62
C ARG A 203 35.36 -4.98 7.28
N GLY A 204 34.65 -5.42 6.24
CA GLY A 204 35.24 -5.76 4.94
C GLY A 204 35.89 -4.58 4.20
N ILE A 205 36.46 -4.88 3.04
CA ILE A 205 37.03 -3.88 2.13
C ILE A 205 35.94 -3.44 1.16
N GLY A 206 35.61 -2.15 1.18
CA GLY A 206 34.62 -1.55 0.27
C GLY A 206 35.29 -0.47 -0.56
N PHE A 207 35.26 -0.62 -1.88
CA PHE A 207 35.81 0.36 -2.81
C PHE A 207 34.70 0.98 -3.64
N PHE A 208 34.56 2.30 -3.55
CA PHE A 208 33.54 3.09 -4.22
C PHE A 208 34.23 3.96 -5.26
N ASP A 209 33.99 3.69 -6.54
CA ASP A 209 34.60 4.38 -7.68
C ASP A 209 33.54 5.15 -8.47
N GLU A 210 33.73 6.46 -8.61
CA GLU A 210 32.80 7.36 -9.32
C GLU A 210 31.35 7.22 -8.84
N CYS A 211 31.17 6.95 -7.54
CA CYS A 211 29.86 6.84 -6.91
C CYS A 211 29.33 8.20 -6.47
N GLU A 212 28.01 8.33 -6.46
CA GLU A 212 27.34 9.39 -5.70
C GLU A 212 27.09 8.90 -4.27
N ILE A 213 27.61 9.64 -3.29
CA ILE A 213 27.46 9.34 -1.86
C ILE A 213 26.53 10.38 -1.27
N ARG A 214 25.23 10.08 -1.28
CA ARG A 214 24.18 11.02 -0.94
C ARG A 214 23.73 10.86 0.50
N SER A 215 23.60 11.98 1.22
CA SER A 215 23.20 11.96 2.63
C SER A 215 21.88 12.68 2.87
N TYR A 216 21.00 12.07 3.69
CA TYR A 216 19.92 12.76 4.38
C TYR A 216 20.46 13.42 5.66
N GLY A 217 20.19 14.71 5.86
CA GLY A 217 20.48 15.42 7.10
C GLY A 217 21.96 15.33 7.48
N GLY A 218 22.23 15.36 8.79
CA GLY A 218 23.54 15.06 9.34
C GLY A 218 23.54 13.83 10.22
N ALA A 219 24.68 13.13 10.16
CA ALA A 219 25.17 12.07 11.03
C ALA A 219 26.51 11.58 10.41
N TRP A 220 26.67 10.28 10.14
CA TRP A 220 27.94 9.68 9.72
C TRP A 220 27.78 8.89 8.44
N ILE A 221 28.63 9.17 7.45
CA ILE A 221 28.68 8.36 6.22
C ILE A 221 29.18 6.95 6.55
N THR A 222 30.28 6.86 7.30
CA THR A 222 30.94 5.59 7.59
C THR A 222 30.95 5.23 9.08
N ALA A 223 30.82 3.94 9.36
CA ALA A 223 31.06 3.35 10.68
C ALA A 223 31.95 2.08 10.57
N PRO A 224 33.24 2.25 10.27
CA PRO A 224 34.17 1.13 10.06
C PRO A 224 34.50 0.38 11.36
N SER A 225 34.76 -0.92 11.21
CA SER A 225 35.21 -1.86 12.25
C SER A 225 36.45 -2.66 11.82
N THR A 226 37.29 -2.04 10.99
CA THR A 226 38.51 -2.62 10.43
C THR A 226 39.50 -3.00 11.52
N THR A 227 40.14 -4.16 11.38
CA THR A 227 41.12 -4.64 12.36
C THR A 227 42.45 -3.90 12.18
N ILE A 228 43.31 -3.94 13.21
CA ILE A 228 44.64 -3.30 13.15
C ILE A 228 45.50 -3.84 12.00
N ASN A 229 45.39 -5.14 11.72
CA ASN A 229 46.22 -5.86 10.73
C ASN A 229 45.69 -5.76 9.29
N GLN A 230 44.43 -5.34 9.11
CA GLN A 230 43.82 -5.20 7.80
C GLN A 230 44.36 -3.95 7.10
N SER A 231 44.96 -4.06 5.91
CA SER A 231 45.61 -2.90 5.27
C SER A 231 44.62 -1.79 4.84
N TYR A 232 43.45 -2.17 4.37
CA TYR A 232 42.46 -1.27 3.78
C TYR A 232 41.07 -1.49 4.39
N GLY A 233 40.27 -0.43 4.48
CA GLY A 233 38.86 -0.50 4.86
C GLY A 233 37.97 0.01 3.75
N PHE A 234 37.40 1.19 3.95
CA PHE A 234 36.58 1.85 2.94
C PHE A 234 37.40 2.86 2.15
N VAL A 235 37.31 2.81 0.82
CA VAL A 235 38.01 3.74 -0.09
C VAL A 235 36.97 4.36 -1.01
N PHE A 236 36.91 5.69 -1.00
CA PHE A 236 36.06 6.49 -1.87
C PHE A 236 36.97 7.20 -2.87
N TYR A 237 36.77 6.91 -4.15
CA TYR A 237 37.65 7.31 -5.22
C TYR A 237 36.84 8.00 -6.32
N LYS A 238 37.12 9.28 -6.57
CA LYS A 238 36.38 10.12 -7.54
C LYS A 238 34.87 10.18 -7.28
N CYS A 239 34.44 10.03 -6.04
CA CYS A 239 33.03 10.11 -5.67
C CYS A 239 32.53 11.56 -5.61
N ASP A 240 31.23 11.75 -5.85
CA ASP A 240 30.55 13.00 -5.57
C ASP A 240 29.73 12.85 -4.29
N LEU A 241 30.05 13.63 -3.26
CA LEU A 241 29.26 13.66 -2.04
C LEU A 241 28.15 14.70 -2.23
N THR A 242 26.91 14.29 -2.03
CA THR A 242 25.76 15.15 -2.29
C THR A 242 24.81 15.21 -1.10
N TYR A 243 24.06 16.29 -1.02
CA TYR A 243 23.04 16.51 -0.01
C TYR A 243 21.67 16.25 -0.61
N GLN A 244 20.85 15.43 0.04
CA GLN A 244 19.53 15.10 -0.47
C GLN A 244 18.58 16.30 -0.37
N ASP A 245 17.88 16.58 -1.46
CA ASP A 245 16.84 17.62 -1.49
C ASP A 245 15.77 17.38 -0.43
N ASN A 246 15.24 18.47 0.12
CA ASN A 246 14.27 18.49 1.22
C ASN A 246 14.75 17.80 2.51
N SER A 247 16.07 17.79 2.73
CA SER A 247 16.69 17.40 3.99
C SER A 247 17.15 18.64 4.79
N PRO A 248 17.17 18.63 6.15
CA PRO A 248 16.62 17.60 7.03
C PRO A 248 15.10 17.44 6.84
N ARG A 249 14.60 16.19 6.89
CA ARG A 249 13.16 15.93 6.81
C ARG A 249 12.50 16.26 8.16
N PRO A 250 11.17 16.42 8.23
CA PRO A 250 10.48 16.57 9.50
C PRO A 250 10.82 15.41 10.46
N GLY A 251 11.40 15.73 11.62
CA GLY A 251 11.88 14.74 12.60
C GLY A 251 13.40 14.54 12.61
N ASP A 252 14.13 15.12 11.66
CA ASP A 252 15.59 15.14 11.63
C ASP A 252 16.14 16.35 12.41
N ASP A 253 17.40 16.27 12.85
CA ASP A 253 18.03 17.25 13.74
C ASP A 253 18.81 18.36 13.01
N GLY A 254 18.90 18.28 11.68
CA GLY A 254 19.62 19.26 10.85
C GLY A 254 21.12 19.31 11.12
N ALA A 255 21.70 18.25 11.68
CA ALA A 255 23.15 18.16 11.86
C ALA A 255 23.90 18.27 10.52
N LEU A 256 25.20 18.56 10.58
CA LEU A 256 26.10 18.47 9.42
C LEU A 256 26.53 17.02 9.18
N ILE A 257 26.98 16.73 7.96
CA ILE A 257 27.47 15.40 7.57
C ILE A 257 28.89 15.20 8.07
N LYS A 258 29.16 14.09 8.77
CA LYS A 258 30.51 13.66 9.12
C LYS A 258 30.94 12.49 8.23
N PHE A 259 32.22 12.42 7.91
CA PHE A 259 32.79 11.30 7.14
C PHE A 259 32.60 9.96 7.85
N GLY A 260 32.62 9.97 9.18
CA GLY A 260 32.34 8.76 9.93
C GLY A 260 32.56 8.88 11.42
N ARG A 261 32.33 7.75 12.09
CA ARG A 261 32.74 7.52 13.47
C ARG A 261 33.32 6.12 13.62
N PRO A 262 34.27 5.92 14.54
CA PRO A 262 34.89 4.62 14.76
C PRO A 262 33.87 3.69 15.44
N TRP A 263 33.43 2.61 14.78
CA TRP A 263 32.47 1.67 15.40
C TRP A 263 33.18 0.70 16.34
N HIS A 264 34.25 0.06 15.84
CA HIS A 264 35.12 -0.85 16.60
C HIS A 264 36.56 -0.81 16.06
N GLU A 265 37.52 -1.33 16.84
CA GLU A 265 38.90 -1.61 16.41
C GLU A 265 39.68 -0.40 15.85
N TYR A 266 40.23 -0.48 14.64
CA TYR A 266 41.14 0.53 14.08
C TYR A 266 40.66 0.98 12.70
N PRO A 267 39.67 1.89 12.65
CA PRO A 267 39.10 2.47 11.44
C PRO A 267 40.09 2.87 10.36
N LYS A 268 39.80 2.44 9.13
CA LYS A 268 40.55 2.81 7.92
C LYS A 268 39.57 3.28 6.84
N VAL A 269 39.64 4.57 6.52
CA VAL A 269 38.79 5.22 5.51
C VAL A 269 39.63 6.22 4.72
N ALA A 270 39.55 6.17 3.40
CA ALA A 270 40.25 7.10 2.53
C ALA A 270 39.29 7.78 1.53
N TRP A 271 39.44 9.10 1.38
CA TRP A 271 38.69 9.93 0.42
C TRP A 271 39.67 10.55 -0.59
N LEU A 272 39.61 10.13 -1.84
CA LEU A 272 40.52 10.56 -2.90
C LEU A 272 39.74 11.15 -4.07
N TYR A 273 40.14 12.34 -4.52
CA TYR A 273 39.57 13.03 -5.68
C TYR A 273 38.05 13.25 -5.60
N CYS A 274 37.50 13.28 -4.38
CA CYS A 274 36.07 13.41 -4.18
C CYS A 274 35.64 14.88 -4.20
N ASN A 275 34.47 15.16 -4.76
CA ASN A 275 33.83 16.47 -4.62
C ASN A 275 32.97 16.47 -3.34
N MET A 276 33.09 17.54 -2.54
CA MET A 276 32.52 17.62 -1.19
C MET A 276 31.65 18.88 -1.04
N PRO A 277 30.38 18.73 -0.61
CA PRO A 277 29.44 19.84 -0.54
C PRO A 277 29.66 20.65 0.75
N ALA A 278 29.00 21.80 0.90
CA ALA A 278 29.21 22.69 2.04
C ALA A 278 28.67 22.11 3.37
N GLU A 279 27.82 21.09 3.27
CA GLU A 279 27.15 20.42 4.37
C GLU A 279 28.05 19.41 5.12
N ILE A 280 29.29 19.20 4.66
CA ILE A 280 30.29 18.45 5.42
C ILE A 280 30.71 19.26 6.66
N ASP A 281 30.62 18.63 7.83
CA ASP A 281 31.12 19.18 9.08
C ASP A 281 32.62 19.47 8.95
N PRO A 282 33.10 20.69 9.24
CA PRO A 282 34.52 21.03 9.16
C PRO A 282 35.42 20.09 9.96
N LEU A 283 34.92 19.52 11.07
CA LEU A 283 35.66 18.54 11.86
C LEU A 283 35.89 17.23 11.08
N GLY A 284 34.97 16.85 10.18
CA GLY A 284 34.96 15.63 9.37
C GLY A 284 34.75 14.35 10.19
N TRP A 285 35.57 14.19 11.22
CA TRP A 285 35.52 13.18 12.27
C TRP A 285 35.40 13.88 13.64
N GLY A 286 35.30 13.15 14.75
CA GLY A 286 35.34 13.78 16.08
C GLY A 286 34.45 13.12 17.13
N ASP A 287 33.50 12.29 16.71
CA ASP A 287 32.67 11.52 17.62
C ASP A 287 33.32 10.18 17.94
N LYS A 288 33.29 9.78 19.21
CA LYS A 288 33.81 8.49 19.67
C LYS A 288 32.65 7.59 20.04
N TRP A 289 32.68 6.34 19.58
CA TRP A 289 31.73 5.30 20.00
C TRP A 289 32.45 4.28 20.89
N ASN A 290 32.45 4.51 22.21
CA ASN A 290 33.13 3.64 23.19
C ASN A 290 34.61 3.34 22.85
N MET A 291 35.29 4.28 22.20
CA MET A 291 36.68 4.15 21.72
C MET A 291 37.50 5.36 22.15
N ASP A 292 37.78 5.45 23.45
CA ASP A 292 38.46 6.61 24.05
C ASP A 292 39.83 6.92 23.43
N TYR A 293 40.50 5.92 22.85
CA TYR A 293 41.81 6.03 22.20
C TYR A 293 41.77 6.58 20.77
N ALA A 294 40.60 6.72 20.13
CA ALA A 294 40.50 7.02 18.70
C ALA A 294 41.20 8.31 18.28
N ASP A 295 41.24 9.33 19.14
CA ASP A 295 41.90 10.61 18.86
C ASP A 295 43.44 10.57 19.03
N THR A 296 43.97 9.57 19.72
CA THR A 296 45.41 9.48 20.05
C THR A 296 46.16 8.37 19.33
N SER A 297 45.44 7.39 18.75
CA SER A 297 46.07 6.30 18.01
C SER A 297 46.44 6.71 16.58
N THR A 298 47.67 6.39 16.19
CA THR A 298 48.17 6.51 14.82
C THR A 298 47.77 5.35 13.92
N ASP A 299 47.16 4.31 14.48
CA ASP A 299 46.76 3.09 13.77
C ASP A 299 45.41 3.26 13.06
N LEU A 300 44.67 4.33 13.38
CA LEU A 300 43.56 4.79 12.55
C LEU A 300 44.14 5.37 11.26
N HIS A 301 43.61 4.95 10.11
CA HIS A 301 44.03 5.45 8.80
C HIS A 301 42.87 6.23 8.19
N LEU A 302 42.74 7.50 8.57
CA LEU A 302 41.67 8.38 8.09
C LEU A 302 42.28 9.42 7.15
N TYR A 303 42.24 9.14 5.85
CA TYR A 303 43.03 9.86 4.85
C TYR A 303 42.18 10.65 3.87
N GLU A 304 42.69 11.81 3.47
CA GLU A 304 42.11 12.66 2.43
C GLU A 304 43.18 13.03 1.40
N TRP A 305 42.81 13.06 0.10
CA TRP A 305 43.73 13.41 -0.99
C TRP A 305 43.01 14.12 -2.15
N ILE A 306 43.44 15.36 -2.44
CA ILE A 306 42.97 16.18 -3.58
C ILE A 306 41.43 16.17 -3.72
N ASN A 307 40.73 16.29 -2.60
CA ASN A 307 39.28 16.50 -2.60
C ASN A 307 38.98 17.96 -2.98
N THR A 308 37.84 18.20 -3.63
CA THR A 308 37.39 19.52 -4.08
C THR A 308 36.04 19.89 -3.48
N GLY A 309 35.58 21.12 -3.68
CA GLY A 309 34.30 21.59 -3.16
C GLY A 309 34.40 22.26 -1.78
N ALA A 310 33.28 22.79 -1.31
CA ALA A 310 33.24 23.62 -0.10
C ALA A 310 33.54 22.85 1.20
N GLY A 311 33.28 21.54 1.22
CA GLY A 311 33.53 20.66 2.39
C GLY A 311 34.96 20.10 2.47
N ALA A 312 35.79 20.35 1.46
CA ALA A 312 37.13 19.73 1.34
C ALA A 312 38.23 20.43 2.16
N ASP A 313 37.97 21.59 2.78
CA ASP A 313 38.98 22.27 3.59
C ASP A 313 39.33 21.46 4.85
N MET A 314 40.57 20.99 4.92
CA MET A 314 41.07 20.21 6.05
C MET A 314 41.50 21.06 7.26
N SER A 315 41.55 22.40 7.14
CA SER A 315 42.06 23.28 8.20
C SER A 315 41.24 23.21 9.50
N GLY A 316 39.97 22.79 9.40
CA GLY A 316 39.04 22.62 10.51
C GLY A 316 38.91 21.19 11.04
N ARG A 317 39.63 20.20 10.49
CA ARG A 317 39.47 18.78 10.85
C ARG A 317 39.80 18.51 12.32
N ALA A 318 39.19 17.48 12.87
CA ALA A 318 39.48 17.03 14.24
C ALA A 318 40.97 16.72 14.41
N ASN A 319 41.54 17.10 15.56
CA ASN A 319 42.94 16.84 15.88
C ASN A 319 43.15 15.40 16.36
N TRP A 320 42.97 14.43 15.45
CA TRP A 320 43.16 13.00 15.71
C TRP A 320 44.46 12.53 15.08
N ALA A 321 45.26 11.72 15.82
CA ALA A 321 46.58 11.30 15.37
C ALA A 321 46.58 10.50 14.04
N GLY A 322 45.51 9.75 13.78
CA GLY A 322 45.31 8.98 12.55
C GLY A 322 44.61 9.72 11.40
N LEU A 323 44.15 10.96 11.62
CA LEU A 323 43.49 11.80 10.61
C LEU A 323 44.47 12.76 9.96
N ARG A 324 44.72 12.59 8.66
CA ARG A 324 45.67 13.45 7.92
C ARG A 324 45.43 13.45 6.42
N ALA A 325 45.95 14.48 5.75
CA ALA A 325 46.15 14.43 4.31
C ALA A 325 47.19 13.35 3.95
N MET A 326 47.04 12.74 2.78
CA MET A 326 48.14 11.99 2.16
C MET A 326 49.28 12.95 1.79
N THR A 327 50.50 12.44 1.77
CA THR A 327 51.73 13.23 1.70
C THR A 327 52.19 13.52 0.27
N ASP A 328 52.00 12.56 -0.64
CA ASP A 328 52.34 12.70 -2.05
C ASP A 328 51.50 11.74 -2.93
N GLN A 329 51.70 11.86 -4.25
CA GLN A 329 51.03 11.01 -5.23
C GLN A 329 51.41 9.53 -5.10
N ASN A 330 52.60 9.18 -4.62
CA ASN A 330 53.00 7.78 -4.48
C ASN A 330 52.18 7.10 -3.38
N GLU A 331 51.90 7.81 -2.29
CA GLU A 331 50.99 7.34 -1.25
C GLU A 331 49.56 7.17 -1.79
N ALA A 332 49.06 8.16 -2.54
CA ALA A 332 47.74 8.07 -3.17
C ALA A 332 47.63 6.90 -4.15
N ASN A 333 48.69 6.61 -4.91
CA ASN A 333 48.70 5.48 -5.84
C ASN A 333 48.54 4.12 -5.15
N LEU A 334 48.83 4.00 -3.84
CA LEU A 334 48.59 2.76 -3.07
C LEU A 334 47.10 2.49 -2.83
N TYR A 335 46.23 3.45 -3.17
CA TYR A 335 44.78 3.39 -3.05
C TYR A 335 44.08 3.26 -4.41
N GLU A 336 44.82 2.98 -5.49
CA GLU A 336 44.21 2.62 -6.78
C GLU A 336 43.44 1.28 -6.66
N PRO A 337 42.33 1.11 -7.39
CA PRO A 337 41.46 -0.06 -7.25
C PRO A 337 42.21 -1.38 -7.51
N GLU A 338 43.11 -1.42 -8.49
CA GLU A 338 43.93 -2.60 -8.82
C GLU A 338 44.91 -2.98 -7.72
N ILE A 339 45.20 -2.08 -6.77
CA ILE A 339 46.08 -2.35 -5.62
C ILE A 339 45.24 -2.75 -4.40
N VAL A 340 44.21 -1.96 -4.08
CA VAL A 340 43.37 -2.19 -2.89
C VAL A 340 42.64 -3.52 -3.00
N LEU A 341 42.14 -3.84 -4.19
CA LEU A 341 41.29 -5.01 -4.43
C LEU A 341 42.08 -6.24 -4.87
N ALA A 342 43.37 -6.12 -5.21
CA ALA A 342 44.20 -7.25 -5.64
C ALA A 342 44.16 -8.43 -4.66
N GLY A 343 44.19 -8.15 -3.35
CA GLY A 343 44.28 -9.20 -2.34
C GLY A 343 45.45 -10.17 -2.61
N THR A 344 45.23 -11.46 -2.38
CA THR A 344 46.24 -12.50 -2.68
C THR A 344 46.03 -13.17 -4.04
N ASP A 345 44.91 -12.92 -4.69
CA ASP A 345 44.48 -13.49 -5.96
C ASP A 345 44.66 -12.54 -7.16
N ASN A 346 45.17 -11.32 -6.94
CA ASN A 346 45.27 -10.23 -7.92
C ASN A 346 43.91 -9.91 -8.57
N TRP A 347 42.84 -9.91 -7.78
CA TRP A 347 41.52 -9.56 -8.29
C TRP A 347 41.50 -8.10 -8.78
N ASP A 348 41.09 -7.95 -10.05
CA ASP A 348 40.93 -6.67 -10.70
C ASP A 348 39.49 -6.55 -11.24
N PRO A 349 38.60 -5.86 -10.52
CA PRO A 349 37.24 -5.63 -10.99
C PRO A 349 37.11 -4.47 -11.99
N THR A 350 38.14 -3.64 -12.21
CA THR A 350 38.06 -2.54 -13.19
C THR A 350 38.13 -3.07 -14.62
N ALA A 351 38.71 -4.26 -14.80
CA ALA A 351 38.74 -4.99 -16.07
C ALA A 351 37.41 -5.69 -16.42
N ILE A 352 36.42 -5.72 -15.52
CA ILE A 352 35.11 -6.32 -15.79
C ILE A 352 34.28 -5.34 -16.61
N ALA A 353 34.03 -5.68 -17.89
CA ALA A 353 33.16 -4.89 -18.74
C ALA A 353 31.71 -4.96 -18.22
N PRO A 354 31.01 -3.81 -18.09
CA PRO A 354 29.60 -3.81 -17.70
C PRO A 354 28.75 -4.49 -18.78
N ALA A 355 27.75 -5.25 -18.37
CA ALA A 355 26.77 -5.85 -19.27
C ALA A 355 25.77 -4.81 -19.82
N VAL A 356 25.55 -3.73 -19.07
CA VAL A 356 24.74 -2.59 -19.48
C VAL A 356 25.63 -1.43 -19.92
N THR A 357 25.53 -1.05 -21.20
CA THR A 357 26.23 0.14 -21.72
C THR A 357 25.60 1.41 -21.19
N VAL A 358 26.43 2.33 -20.72
CA VAL A 358 26.03 3.68 -20.36
C VAL A 358 26.61 4.63 -21.39
N TYR A 359 25.75 5.36 -22.08
CA TYR A 359 26.10 6.37 -23.08
C TYR A 359 26.05 7.75 -22.47
N THR A 360 26.97 8.60 -22.90
CA THR A 360 26.95 10.04 -22.62
C THR A 360 26.80 10.79 -23.93
N TRP A 361 25.94 11.79 -23.96
CA TRP A 361 25.84 12.70 -25.09
C TRP A 361 27.10 13.56 -25.18
N ASP A 362 27.77 13.52 -26.32
CA ASP A 362 28.92 14.37 -26.62
C ASP A 362 28.70 15.28 -27.84
N GLY A 363 27.62 15.05 -28.60
CA GLY A 363 27.26 15.83 -29.79
C GLY A 363 28.30 15.74 -30.90
N GLY A 364 28.95 14.58 -31.08
CA GLY A 364 29.99 14.38 -32.09
C GLY A 364 29.54 14.53 -33.55
N ALA A 365 28.23 14.52 -33.85
CA ALA A 365 27.70 14.71 -35.20
C ALA A 365 27.42 16.18 -35.57
N ALA A 366 27.10 16.42 -36.84
CA ALA A 366 26.77 17.77 -37.35
C ALA A 366 25.34 18.24 -37.02
N ASN A 367 24.53 17.36 -36.43
CA ASN A 367 23.14 17.59 -36.05
C ASN A 367 22.94 17.13 -34.60
N ASN A 368 21.82 17.51 -33.98
CA ASN A 368 21.50 17.11 -32.61
C ASN A 368 20.45 15.99 -32.56
N ASP A 369 20.41 15.12 -33.56
CA ASP A 369 19.45 14.00 -33.62
C ASP A 369 19.76 12.97 -32.53
N TRP A 370 18.75 12.63 -31.72
CA TRP A 370 18.87 11.64 -30.65
C TRP A 370 19.14 10.21 -31.15
N LEU A 371 18.81 9.89 -32.41
CA LEU A 371 19.05 8.58 -33.02
C LEU A 371 20.28 8.57 -33.94
N GLU A 372 21.12 9.61 -33.90
CA GLU A 372 22.41 9.63 -34.60
C GLU A 372 23.50 9.04 -33.70
N ALA A 373 24.09 7.92 -34.14
CA ALA A 373 25.06 7.15 -33.36
C ALA A 373 26.29 7.96 -32.95
N ASN A 374 26.74 8.89 -33.81
CA ASN A 374 27.94 9.70 -33.55
C ASN A 374 27.70 10.85 -32.55
N ASN A 375 26.50 11.00 -31.99
CA ASN A 375 26.21 11.97 -30.92
C ASN A 375 26.35 11.39 -29.51
N TRP A 376 26.60 10.08 -29.41
CA TRP A 376 26.72 9.34 -28.17
C TRP A 376 28.12 8.77 -28.05
N ASN A 377 28.63 8.74 -26.81
CA ASN A 377 29.87 8.06 -26.47
C ASN A 377 29.58 6.94 -25.46
N PRO A 378 29.94 5.67 -25.75
CA PRO A 378 30.58 5.21 -26.99
C PRO A 378 29.68 5.37 -28.23
N ASP A 379 30.28 5.50 -29.43
CA ASP A 379 29.54 5.66 -30.69
C ASP A 379 28.50 4.53 -30.86
N GLY A 380 27.21 4.90 -30.91
CA GLY A 380 26.10 3.96 -30.99
C GLY A 380 24.76 4.61 -30.67
N VAL A 381 23.65 4.00 -31.09
CA VAL A 381 22.32 4.42 -30.64
C VAL A 381 21.93 3.57 -29.43
N PRO A 382 21.70 4.16 -28.25
CA PRO A 382 21.34 3.41 -27.04
C PRO A 382 20.10 2.54 -27.25
N VAL A 383 20.18 1.26 -26.89
CA VAL A 383 19.09 0.28 -27.05
C VAL A 383 18.39 -0.06 -25.73
N ALA A 384 17.38 -0.93 -25.80
CA ALA A 384 16.62 -1.37 -24.63
C ALA A 384 17.54 -1.93 -23.52
N SER A 385 17.24 -1.56 -22.28
CA SER A 385 18.04 -1.88 -21.08
C SER A 385 19.43 -1.22 -21.02
N GLU A 386 19.73 -0.29 -21.92
CA GLU A 386 20.89 0.61 -21.81
C GLU A 386 20.48 1.97 -21.25
N VAL A 387 21.48 2.78 -20.88
CA VAL A 387 21.27 4.10 -20.28
C VAL A 387 21.91 5.18 -21.13
N ALA A 388 21.20 6.28 -21.35
CA ALA A 388 21.66 7.43 -22.12
C ALA A 388 21.59 8.70 -21.26
N ASN A 389 22.74 9.33 -21.02
CA ASN A 389 22.86 10.51 -20.18
C ASN A 389 23.18 11.76 -21.00
N VAL A 390 22.41 12.82 -20.78
CA VAL A 390 22.61 14.13 -21.39
C VAL A 390 22.73 15.16 -20.27
N ASP A 391 23.91 15.76 -20.15
CA ASP A 391 24.23 16.66 -19.05
C ASP A 391 24.67 18.04 -19.55
N GLY A 392 24.24 19.09 -18.87
CA GLY A 392 24.60 20.47 -19.17
C GLY A 392 23.67 21.15 -20.16
N ASN A 393 23.95 22.42 -20.47
CA ASN A 393 23.15 23.27 -21.36
C ASN A 393 23.27 22.88 -22.85
N VAL A 394 22.82 21.68 -23.21
CA VAL A 394 22.78 21.15 -24.58
C VAL A 394 21.34 20.89 -25.01
N ILE A 395 21.08 20.96 -26.32
CA ILE A 395 19.76 20.68 -26.92
C ILE A 395 19.88 19.41 -27.74
N ILE A 396 19.05 18.42 -27.45
CA ILE A 396 18.89 17.20 -28.25
C ILE A 396 17.51 17.19 -28.92
N ASN A 397 17.43 16.65 -30.13
CA ASN A 397 16.22 16.68 -30.96
C ASN A 397 15.54 15.32 -30.98
N ALA A 398 14.35 15.23 -30.40
CA ALA A 398 13.39 14.17 -30.68
C ALA A 398 12.62 14.52 -31.96
N ASN A 399 13.20 14.13 -33.09
CA ASN A 399 12.70 14.41 -34.45
C ASN A 399 11.95 13.22 -35.08
N GLY A 400 11.51 12.27 -34.25
CA GLY A 400 10.74 11.09 -34.64
C GLY A 400 11.36 9.78 -34.15
N GLY A 401 10.55 8.73 -34.11
CA GLY A 401 10.98 7.36 -33.80
C GLY A 401 10.92 7.02 -32.31
N ASP A 402 11.48 5.85 -31.97
CA ASP A 402 11.44 5.27 -30.63
C ASP A 402 12.86 5.26 -30.02
N PHE A 403 13.02 5.92 -28.88
CA PHE A 403 14.23 5.87 -28.07
C PHE A 403 14.09 4.78 -26.99
N ALA A 404 14.71 3.63 -27.25
CA ALA A 404 14.49 2.40 -26.48
C ALA A 404 15.21 2.35 -25.13
N ALA A 405 16.28 3.13 -24.95
CA ALA A 405 17.03 3.23 -23.71
C ALA A 405 16.33 4.13 -22.67
N ASP A 406 16.79 4.04 -21.41
CA ASP A 406 16.48 5.05 -20.39
C ASP A 406 17.24 6.34 -20.72
N LEU A 407 16.51 7.44 -20.93
CA LEU A 407 17.08 8.75 -21.29
C LEU A 407 17.04 9.69 -20.09
N ASN A 408 18.20 10.16 -19.64
CA ASN A 408 18.35 11.06 -18.49
C ASN A 408 18.83 12.44 -18.97
N LEU A 409 18.08 13.49 -18.64
CA LEU A 409 18.47 14.88 -18.91
C LEU A 409 18.69 15.65 -17.60
N THR A 410 19.91 16.17 -17.44
CA THR A 410 20.35 16.88 -16.22
C THR A 410 20.98 18.24 -16.51
N ASN A 411 20.99 19.12 -15.50
CA ASN A 411 21.79 20.36 -15.46
C ASN A 411 21.63 21.30 -16.67
N GLY A 412 20.38 21.52 -17.11
CA GLY A 412 20.03 22.44 -18.19
C GLY A 412 19.84 21.78 -19.56
N ALA A 413 19.98 20.46 -19.64
CA ALA A 413 19.74 19.72 -20.88
C ALA A 413 18.31 19.95 -21.38
N THR A 414 18.15 20.07 -22.69
CA THR A 414 16.87 20.36 -23.34
C THR A 414 16.52 19.27 -24.35
N LEU A 415 15.29 18.73 -24.27
CA LEU A 415 14.70 17.87 -25.29
C LEU A 415 13.77 18.69 -26.18
N GLU A 416 14.15 18.91 -27.44
CA GLU A 416 13.34 19.56 -28.46
C GLU A 416 12.53 18.53 -29.24
N VAL A 417 11.21 18.52 -29.06
CA VAL A 417 10.29 17.59 -29.70
C VAL A 417 9.69 18.23 -30.95
N THR A 418 10.11 17.74 -32.12
CA THR A 418 9.73 18.31 -33.44
C THR A 418 8.88 17.37 -34.29
N ALA A 419 8.77 16.09 -33.90
CA ALA A 419 7.87 15.12 -34.51
C ALA A 419 7.44 14.07 -33.47
N ASN A 420 6.43 13.26 -33.82
CA ASN A 420 5.93 12.19 -32.96
C ASN A 420 7.04 11.22 -32.58
N SER A 421 7.30 11.13 -31.28
CA SER A 421 8.46 10.43 -30.72
C SER A 421 8.04 9.64 -29.48
N THR A 422 8.76 8.56 -29.18
CA THR A 422 8.53 7.73 -27.98
C THR A 422 9.82 7.60 -27.20
N THR A 423 9.78 7.76 -25.89
CA THR A 423 10.86 7.33 -24.98
C THR A 423 10.40 6.14 -24.16
N THR A 424 11.28 5.21 -23.79
CA THR A 424 10.89 4.17 -22.82
C THR A 424 10.71 4.80 -21.44
N LEU A 425 11.75 5.47 -20.95
CA LEU A 425 11.73 6.28 -19.74
C LEU A 425 12.54 7.55 -19.98
N LEU A 426 11.95 8.70 -19.70
CA LEU A 426 12.59 10.01 -19.75
C LEU A 426 12.70 10.57 -18.33
N THR A 427 13.91 10.64 -17.79
CA THR A 427 14.18 11.20 -16.47
C THR A 427 14.67 12.64 -16.59
N LEU A 428 14.07 13.55 -15.82
CA LEU A 428 14.32 14.99 -15.90
C LEU A 428 14.78 15.53 -14.55
N SER A 429 15.89 16.27 -14.52
CA SER A 429 16.34 17.04 -13.35
C SER A 429 17.02 18.34 -13.78
N GLN A 430 16.43 19.48 -13.43
CA GLN A 430 16.88 20.80 -13.88
C GLN A 430 16.96 20.90 -15.41
N SER A 431 15.99 20.31 -16.12
CA SER A 431 15.98 20.21 -17.59
C SER A 431 14.72 20.81 -18.20
N VAL A 432 14.69 20.88 -19.53
CA VAL A 432 13.60 21.53 -20.29
C VAL A 432 13.09 20.62 -21.40
N ILE A 433 11.78 20.56 -21.58
CA ILE A 433 11.14 20.02 -22.79
C ILE A 433 10.63 21.21 -23.61
N THR A 434 11.01 21.26 -24.88
CA THR A 434 10.59 22.28 -25.85
C THR A 434 9.87 21.64 -27.03
N ALA A 435 9.03 22.42 -27.71
CA ALA A 435 8.38 22.00 -28.96
C ALA A 435 8.17 23.21 -29.86
N SER A 436 8.81 23.18 -31.04
CA SER A 436 8.67 24.16 -32.10
C SER A 436 7.71 23.74 -33.22
N ALA A 437 7.06 22.59 -33.09
CA ALA A 437 6.03 22.07 -33.99
C ALA A 437 4.99 21.27 -33.19
N ASP A 438 3.80 21.08 -33.75
CA ASP A 438 2.80 20.20 -33.14
C ASP A 438 3.31 18.75 -33.17
N ALA A 439 3.42 18.12 -32.01
CA ALA A 439 4.01 16.80 -31.87
C ALA A 439 3.41 16.01 -30.70
N THR A 440 3.71 14.71 -30.69
CA THR A 440 3.35 13.80 -29.60
C THR A 440 4.62 13.22 -28.98
N LEU A 441 4.66 13.16 -27.66
CA LEU A 441 5.67 12.42 -26.90
C LEU A 441 4.98 11.34 -26.07
N ALA A 442 5.30 10.09 -26.37
CA ALA A 442 4.86 8.92 -25.61
C ALA A 442 6.00 8.38 -24.73
N GLY A 443 5.66 7.58 -23.71
CA GLY A 443 6.64 7.05 -22.75
C GLY A 443 6.45 7.53 -21.32
N THR A 444 7.14 6.94 -20.36
CA THR A 444 7.09 7.41 -18.97
C THR A 444 8.01 8.63 -18.81
N ILE A 445 7.53 9.69 -18.16
CA ILE A 445 8.36 10.83 -17.73
C ILE A 445 8.52 10.79 -16.21
N LYS A 446 9.75 10.78 -15.70
CA LYS A 446 10.03 10.74 -14.26
C LYS A 446 10.81 11.98 -13.81
N SER A 447 10.26 12.70 -12.84
CA SER A 447 10.92 13.88 -12.25
C SER A 447 11.91 13.47 -11.17
N LYS A 448 13.19 13.81 -11.37
CA LYS A 448 14.27 13.71 -10.37
C LYS A 448 14.80 15.06 -9.89
N GLY A 449 14.30 16.12 -10.49
CA GLY A 449 14.48 17.51 -10.08
C GLY A 449 13.41 18.34 -10.77
N ASN A 450 13.36 19.63 -10.47
CA ASN A 450 12.43 20.54 -11.14
C ASN A 450 12.70 20.55 -12.64
N PHE A 451 11.66 20.62 -13.47
CA PHE A 451 11.83 20.74 -14.92
C PHE A 451 10.73 21.59 -15.54
N ASP A 452 11.01 22.09 -16.74
CA ASP A 452 10.13 23.04 -17.42
C ASP A 452 9.63 22.49 -18.76
N PHE A 453 8.36 22.71 -19.06
CA PHE A 453 7.86 22.73 -20.44
C PHE A 453 7.95 24.16 -20.96
N ASN A 454 8.70 24.42 -22.02
CA ASN A 454 8.79 25.75 -22.64
C ASN A 454 8.47 25.67 -24.13
N LEU A 455 7.16 25.71 -24.44
CA LEU A 455 6.65 25.37 -25.77
C LEU A 455 6.14 26.59 -26.52
N THR A 456 6.30 26.58 -27.84
CA THR A 456 5.63 27.55 -28.74
C THR A 456 4.44 26.95 -29.50
N HIS A 457 4.38 25.61 -29.56
CA HIS A 457 3.37 24.81 -30.26
C HIS A 457 2.72 23.79 -29.33
N ASN A 458 1.85 22.93 -29.86
CA ASN A 458 1.14 21.94 -29.07
C ASN A 458 1.97 20.67 -28.89
N LEU A 459 2.16 20.24 -27.65
CA LEU A 459 2.75 18.95 -27.31
C LEU A 459 1.67 18.07 -26.67
N ASN A 460 1.36 16.96 -27.32
CA ASN A 460 0.51 15.92 -26.77
C ASN A 460 1.38 14.93 -25.99
N LEU A 461 1.19 14.86 -24.68
CA LEU A 461 1.84 13.86 -23.83
C LEU A 461 0.91 12.67 -23.66
N GLU A 462 1.20 11.59 -24.37
CA GLU A 462 0.50 10.29 -24.18
C GLU A 462 1.07 9.51 -23.00
N GLY A 463 2.27 9.89 -22.57
CA GLY A 463 2.96 9.37 -21.40
C GLY A 463 2.35 9.76 -20.04
N SER A 464 2.59 8.93 -19.03
CA SER A 464 2.39 9.27 -17.62
C SER A 464 3.56 10.11 -17.10
N ILE A 465 3.29 10.98 -16.14
CA ILE A 465 4.31 11.70 -15.38
C ILE A 465 4.38 11.12 -13.97
N GLN A 466 5.59 10.94 -13.45
CA GLN A 466 5.87 10.42 -12.12
C GLN A 466 6.84 11.33 -11.35
N GLY A 467 6.84 11.21 -10.02
CA GLY A 467 7.81 11.87 -9.13
C GLY A 467 7.25 13.06 -8.37
N VAL A 468 8.12 13.80 -7.69
CA VAL A 468 7.75 14.71 -6.59
C VAL A 468 8.22 16.16 -6.77
N HIS A 469 8.90 16.45 -7.88
CA HIS A 469 9.53 17.75 -8.10
C HIS A 469 8.61 18.70 -8.88
N GLN A 470 8.87 20.00 -8.84
CA GLN A 470 8.01 20.99 -9.50
C GLN A 470 8.09 20.86 -11.03
N ILE A 471 6.92 20.94 -11.67
CA ILE A 471 6.77 21.11 -13.12
C ILE A 471 6.33 22.54 -13.41
N THR A 472 7.06 23.22 -14.30
CA THR A 472 6.68 24.57 -14.75
C THR A 472 6.27 24.56 -16.21
N LYS A 473 5.05 24.99 -16.53
CA LYS A 473 4.59 25.25 -17.89
C LYS A 473 4.82 26.71 -18.27
N LYS A 474 5.65 26.92 -19.29
CA LYS A 474 6.06 28.21 -19.88
C LYS A 474 5.81 28.22 -21.40
N GLY A 475 5.94 29.39 -22.01
CA GLY A 475 5.76 29.61 -23.43
C GLY A 475 4.30 29.56 -23.88
N SER A 476 4.02 30.14 -25.05
CA SER A 476 2.65 30.32 -25.56
C SER A 476 1.93 29.04 -26.00
N GLY A 477 2.65 27.93 -26.15
CA GLY A 477 2.13 26.65 -26.62
C GLY A 477 1.25 25.92 -25.59
N ILE A 478 0.73 24.75 -26.00
CA ILE A 478 -0.17 23.91 -25.21
C ILE A 478 0.56 22.62 -24.81
N VAL A 479 0.46 22.23 -23.54
CA VAL A 479 0.75 20.85 -23.11
C VAL A 479 -0.59 20.13 -22.89
N GLN A 480 -0.84 19.04 -23.59
CA GLN A 480 -2.00 18.19 -23.37
C GLN A 480 -1.58 16.92 -22.64
N LEU A 481 -2.05 16.74 -21.41
CA LEU A 481 -1.82 15.55 -20.59
C LEU A 481 -2.88 14.50 -20.91
N ASN A 482 -2.50 13.47 -21.66
CA ASN A 482 -3.35 12.36 -22.08
C ASN A 482 -3.00 11.03 -21.37
N GLY A 483 -1.94 10.99 -20.57
CA GLY A 483 -1.60 9.87 -19.70
C GLY A 483 -2.12 10.04 -18.27
N ASP A 484 -2.38 8.92 -17.59
CA ASP A 484 -2.67 8.89 -16.16
C ASP A 484 -1.38 9.12 -15.36
N SER A 485 -1.36 10.14 -14.51
CA SER A 485 -0.18 10.56 -13.74
C SER A 485 -0.42 10.46 -12.23
N GLU A 486 -1.24 9.52 -11.77
CA GLU A 486 -1.58 9.36 -10.34
C GLU A 486 -0.37 9.30 -9.39
N ASP A 487 0.78 8.78 -9.85
CA ASP A 487 2.03 8.69 -9.08
C ASP A 487 2.83 10.01 -8.99
N TYR A 488 2.40 11.07 -9.68
CA TYR A 488 3.01 12.39 -9.56
C TYR A 488 2.44 13.15 -8.36
N THR A 489 3.32 13.64 -7.48
CA THR A 489 2.95 14.36 -6.25
C THR A 489 3.62 15.73 -6.10
N GLY A 490 4.33 16.20 -7.14
CA GLY A 490 5.03 17.48 -7.12
C GLY A 490 4.09 18.69 -7.19
N GLU A 491 4.65 19.88 -7.33
CA GLU A 491 3.92 21.13 -7.56
C GLU A 491 3.78 21.38 -9.07
N ILE A 492 2.65 21.91 -9.53
CA ILE A 492 2.49 22.33 -10.93
C ILE A 492 2.35 23.85 -10.97
N VAL A 493 3.17 24.51 -11.76
CA VAL A 493 3.11 25.96 -11.99
C VAL A 493 2.86 26.23 -13.45
N VAL A 494 1.77 26.91 -13.79
CA VAL A 494 1.46 27.36 -15.15
C VAL A 494 1.75 28.86 -15.24
N GLU A 495 2.92 29.20 -15.77
CA GLU A 495 3.34 30.58 -15.97
C GLU A 495 2.74 31.19 -17.24
N GLU A 496 2.76 30.45 -18.34
CA GLU A 496 2.30 30.92 -19.66
C GLU A 496 1.77 29.77 -20.51
N GLY A 497 0.82 30.10 -21.40
CA GLY A 497 0.18 29.14 -22.30
C GLY A 497 -0.84 28.28 -21.56
N ASP A 498 -1.21 27.15 -22.16
CA ASP A 498 -2.28 26.28 -21.66
C ASP A 498 -1.73 24.92 -21.24
N LEU A 499 -2.08 24.49 -20.03
CA LEU A 499 -1.92 23.11 -19.57
C LEU A 499 -3.30 22.46 -19.55
N GLN A 500 -3.48 21.42 -20.37
CA GLN A 500 -4.78 20.76 -20.55
C GLN A 500 -4.76 19.35 -19.95
N ALA A 501 -5.71 19.09 -19.05
CA ALA A 501 -5.93 17.80 -18.42
C ALA A 501 -7.06 17.05 -19.14
N LYS A 502 -6.72 16.03 -19.92
CA LYS A 502 -7.63 15.36 -20.87
C LYS A 502 -8.20 14.04 -20.37
N VAL A 503 -7.60 13.41 -19.36
CA VAL A 503 -7.98 12.09 -18.85
C VAL A 503 -8.06 12.07 -17.33
N SER A 504 -8.64 11.01 -16.77
CA SER A 504 -8.62 10.75 -15.33
C SER A 504 -7.18 10.71 -14.82
N GLY A 505 -6.92 11.34 -13.66
CA GLY A 505 -5.60 11.29 -13.01
C GLY A 505 -4.48 12.05 -13.74
N SER A 506 -4.75 12.77 -14.83
CA SER A 506 -3.68 13.38 -15.65
C SER A 506 -2.89 14.48 -14.94
N LEU A 507 -3.46 15.15 -13.93
CA LEU A 507 -2.75 16.11 -13.07
C LEU A 507 -2.16 15.45 -11.82
N GLY A 508 -2.28 14.13 -11.67
CA GLY A 508 -1.74 13.36 -10.55
C GLY A 508 -2.30 13.71 -9.18
N ASN A 509 -1.60 13.26 -8.15
CA ASN A 509 -1.81 13.64 -6.75
C ASN A 509 -0.97 14.88 -6.40
N THR A 510 -1.01 15.88 -7.29
CA THR A 510 -0.23 17.11 -7.20
C THR A 510 -0.44 17.81 -5.86
N LYS A 511 0.66 18.25 -5.25
CA LYS A 511 0.68 18.99 -3.97
C LYS A 511 -0.15 20.27 -4.04
N ASN A 512 -0.01 21.02 -5.12
CA ASN A 512 -0.82 22.18 -5.48
C ASN A 512 -0.60 22.58 -6.94
N ILE A 513 -1.59 23.26 -7.52
CA ILE A 513 -1.50 23.84 -8.86
C ILE A 513 -1.56 25.35 -8.76
N THR A 514 -0.55 26.05 -9.30
CA THR A 514 -0.51 27.51 -9.36
C THR A 514 -0.64 27.99 -10.80
N VAL A 515 -1.67 28.75 -11.11
CA VAL A 515 -1.89 29.38 -12.42
C VAL A 515 -1.57 30.87 -12.31
N LYS A 516 -0.49 31.29 -12.95
CA LYS A 516 -0.03 32.68 -12.95
C LYS A 516 -0.87 33.56 -13.87
N THR A 517 -0.65 34.86 -13.82
CA THR A 517 -1.43 35.88 -14.55
C THR A 517 -1.59 35.62 -16.05
N THR A 518 -0.58 35.04 -16.70
CA THR A 518 -0.56 34.72 -18.15
C THR A 518 -0.81 33.24 -18.45
N GLY A 519 -1.02 32.43 -17.43
CA GLY A 519 -1.26 31.00 -17.55
C GLY A 519 -2.74 30.66 -17.72
N GLN A 520 -2.99 29.52 -18.36
CA GLN A 520 -4.30 28.89 -18.46
C GLN A 520 -4.23 27.41 -18.03
N LEU A 521 -5.19 26.99 -17.21
CA LEU A 521 -5.42 25.60 -16.87
C LEU A 521 -6.76 25.16 -17.46
N THR A 522 -6.76 24.13 -18.31
CA THR A 522 -7.97 23.55 -18.88
C THR A 522 -8.21 22.15 -18.32
N ILE A 523 -9.40 21.91 -17.77
CA ILE A 523 -9.79 20.61 -17.20
C ILE A 523 -11.03 20.08 -17.93
N ASP A 524 -10.83 18.99 -18.66
CA ASP A 524 -11.87 18.36 -19.49
C ASP A 524 -12.58 17.19 -18.82
N VAL A 525 -12.06 16.70 -17.69
CA VAL A 525 -12.56 15.52 -16.97
C VAL A 525 -12.65 15.81 -15.47
N SER A 526 -13.76 15.41 -14.83
CA SER A 526 -14.08 15.73 -13.42
C SER A 526 -13.07 15.21 -12.40
N ASN A 527 -12.36 14.12 -12.71
CA ASN A 527 -11.41 13.45 -11.83
C ASN A 527 -9.95 13.55 -12.36
N ALA A 528 -9.63 14.63 -13.06
CA ALA A 528 -8.28 14.89 -13.55
C ALA A 528 -7.25 15.15 -12.43
N LEU A 529 -7.71 15.61 -11.26
CA LEU A 529 -6.91 15.91 -10.06
C LEU A 529 -7.58 15.32 -8.82
N LYS A 530 -6.80 15.10 -7.75
CA LYS A 530 -7.32 14.63 -6.46
C LYS A 530 -8.00 15.79 -5.70
N VAL A 531 -8.97 15.43 -4.86
CA VAL A 531 -9.77 16.42 -4.10
C VAL A 531 -8.93 17.25 -3.17
N ASN A 532 -7.86 16.70 -2.61
CA ASN A 532 -6.99 17.42 -1.70
C ASN A 532 -6.08 18.44 -2.41
N THR A 533 -5.98 18.45 -3.74
CA THR A 533 -5.10 19.35 -4.50
C THR A 533 -5.65 20.79 -4.48
N PRO A 534 -4.97 21.73 -3.80
CA PRO A 534 -5.36 23.13 -3.81
C PRO A 534 -5.02 23.77 -5.16
N ILE A 535 -5.87 24.69 -5.60
CA ILE A 535 -5.60 25.53 -6.79
C ILE A 535 -5.31 26.97 -6.34
N PHE A 536 -4.26 27.58 -6.89
CA PHE A 536 -3.90 28.98 -6.71
C PHE A 536 -4.01 29.70 -8.05
N THR A 537 -4.64 30.86 -8.07
CA THR A 537 -4.77 31.72 -9.25
C THR A 537 -4.31 33.12 -8.94
N GLU A 538 -3.59 33.75 -9.87
CA GLU A 538 -3.08 35.11 -9.74
C GLU A 538 -3.63 36.04 -10.82
N GLY A 539 -4.09 37.23 -10.43
CA GLY A 539 -4.51 38.29 -11.34
C GLY A 539 -5.52 37.86 -12.40
N ASN A 540 -5.06 37.80 -13.66
CA ASN A 540 -5.90 37.48 -14.83
C ASN A 540 -5.79 36.03 -15.31
N ALA A 541 -5.25 35.13 -14.46
CA ALA A 541 -5.18 33.70 -14.72
C ALA A 541 -6.50 33.14 -15.27
N LYS A 542 -6.41 32.15 -16.16
CA LYS A 542 -7.59 31.50 -16.76
C LYS A 542 -7.71 30.06 -16.30
N ILE A 543 -8.92 29.69 -15.92
CA ILE A 543 -9.31 28.30 -15.69
C ILE A 543 -10.48 27.98 -16.64
N VAL A 544 -10.30 26.99 -17.51
CA VAL A 544 -11.35 26.46 -18.38
C VAL A 544 -11.83 25.15 -17.77
N ILE A 545 -13.06 25.14 -17.24
CA ILE A 545 -13.66 23.95 -16.61
C ILE A 545 -14.78 23.43 -17.49
N ASN A 546 -14.57 22.28 -18.13
CA ASN A 546 -15.57 21.67 -19.01
C ASN A 546 -16.42 20.60 -18.29
N GLN A 547 -15.96 20.09 -17.15
CA GLN A 547 -16.71 19.22 -16.24
C GLN A 547 -16.51 19.63 -14.78
N ASP A 548 -17.49 19.37 -13.92
CA ASP A 548 -17.41 19.72 -12.50
C ASP A 548 -16.23 19.03 -11.82
N ILE A 549 -15.40 19.80 -11.11
CA ILE A 549 -14.30 19.29 -10.27
C ILE A 549 -14.57 19.60 -8.80
N THR A 550 -14.04 18.77 -7.91
CA THR A 550 -14.07 19.01 -6.47
C THR A 550 -12.66 19.14 -5.92
N ILE A 551 -12.41 20.20 -5.16
CA ILE A 551 -11.10 20.49 -4.55
C ILE A 551 -11.27 20.93 -3.09
N SER A 552 -10.19 20.83 -2.33
CA SER A 552 -10.10 21.18 -0.91
C SER A 552 -10.16 22.68 -0.72
N GLU A 553 -9.36 23.40 -1.51
CA GLU A 553 -9.14 24.83 -1.38
C GLU A 553 -8.90 25.46 -2.75
N TRP A 554 -9.43 26.66 -2.96
CA TRP A 554 -9.11 27.51 -4.10
C TRP A 554 -8.67 28.87 -3.58
N TYR A 555 -7.53 29.37 -4.05
CA TYR A 555 -6.99 30.68 -3.72
C TYR A 555 -7.02 31.57 -4.95
N ILE A 556 -7.51 32.80 -4.78
CA ILE A 556 -7.42 33.87 -5.76
C ILE A 556 -6.60 34.99 -5.13
N ASP A 557 -5.44 35.31 -5.72
CA ASP A 557 -4.49 36.29 -5.17
C ASP A 557 -4.16 36.03 -3.69
N ASN A 558 -3.89 34.76 -3.36
CA ASN A 558 -3.65 34.25 -2.00
C ASN A 558 -4.83 34.40 -1.02
N VAL A 559 -6.04 34.71 -1.50
CA VAL A 559 -7.26 34.72 -0.70
C VAL A 559 -8.05 33.43 -0.94
N VAL A 560 -8.24 32.65 0.12
CA VAL A 560 -9.02 31.40 0.09
C VAL A 560 -10.50 31.70 -0.20
N GLN A 561 -11.08 30.96 -1.13
CA GLN A 561 -12.49 31.00 -1.45
C GLN A 561 -13.27 30.10 -0.48
N GLY A 562 -14.49 30.51 -0.12
CA GLY A 562 -15.35 29.76 0.79
C GLY A 562 -15.80 28.42 0.22
N VAL A 563 -16.35 27.55 1.08
CA VAL A 563 -17.06 26.35 0.64
C VAL A 563 -18.23 26.76 -0.27
N GLY A 564 -18.34 26.15 -1.45
CA GLY A 564 -19.33 26.56 -2.44
C GLY A 564 -19.10 26.00 -3.85
N GLN A 565 -19.93 26.43 -4.80
CA GLN A 565 -19.78 26.13 -6.22
C GLN A 565 -19.46 27.40 -6.99
N TYR A 566 -18.46 27.33 -7.84
CA TYR A 566 -17.92 28.44 -8.60
C TYR A 566 -17.86 28.10 -10.08
N ASP A 567 -18.42 28.96 -10.92
CA ASP A 567 -18.48 28.78 -12.37
C ASP A 567 -18.24 30.10 -13.11
N ALA A 568 -18.35 30.06 -14.44
CA ALA A 568 -18.21 31.22 -15.31
C ALA A 568 -19.23 32.35 -15.03
N THR A 569 -20.33 32.06 -14.34
CA THR A 569 -21.29 33.09 -13.90
C THR A 569 -20.80 33.78 -12.63
N THR A 570 -20.24 33.02 -11.69
CA THR A 570 -19.72 33.57 -10.43
C THR A 570 -18.38 34.30 -10.58
N HIS A 571 -17.50 33.80 -11.46
CA HIS A 571 -16.13 34.31 -11.66
C HIS A 571 -15.77 34.42 -13.16
N PRO A 572 -16.52 35.19 -13.97
CA PRO A 572 -16.35 35.27 -15.43
C PRO A 572 -14.97 35.76 -15.90
N SER A 573 -14.22 36.45 -15.04
CA SER A 573 -12.87 36.91 -15.35
C SER A 573 -11.80 35.82 -15.24
N ILE A 574 -12.07 34.73 -14.50
CA ILE A 574 -11.11 33.65 -14.24
C ILE A 574 -11.62 32.34 -14.84
N ILE A 575 -12.89 32.00 -14.60
CA ILE A 575 -13.51 30.74 -15.03
C ILE A 575 -14.22 30.92 -16.38
N SER A 576 -14.04 29.94 -17.26
CA SER A 576 -14.85 29.72 -18.46
C SER A 576 -15.15 28.21 -18.63
N GLY A 577 -16.00 27.84 -19.59
CA GLY A 577 -16.44 26.46 -19.81
C GLY A 577 -17.81 26.14 -19.19
N SER A 578 -18.24 24.88 -19.28
CA SER A 578 -19.57 24.41 -18.85
C SER A 578 -19.66 23.87 -17.43
N GLY A 579 -18.54 23.56 -16.79
CA GLY A 579 -18.51 22.96 -15.46
C GLY A 579 -18.22 23.95 -14.34
N LYS A 580 -18.03 23.41 -13.13
CA LYS A 580 -17.85 24.17 -11.88
C LYS A 580 -16.64 23.71 -11.08
N ILE A 581 -16.05 24.62 -10.32
CA ILE A 581 -15.16 24.33 -9.21
C ILE A 581 -16.02 24.21 -7.95
N ILE A 582 -16.01 23.03 -7.32
CA ILE A 582 -16.71 22.75 -6.07
C ILE A 582 -15.67 22.71 -4.95
N ILE A 583 -15.77 23.63 -3.98
CA ILE A 583 -14.86 23.69 -2.83
C ILE A 583 -15.55 23.07 -1.63
N GLY A 584 -14.95 22.02 -1.07
CA GLY A 584 -15.42 21.30 0.10
C GLY A 584 -16.01 19.92 -0.20
N ARG A 585 -16.05 19.07 0.83
CA ARG A 585 -16.60 17.71 0.76
C ARG A 585 -18.12 17.75 0.98
N PRO A 586 -18.93 17.22 0.05
CA PRO A 586 -20.38 17.27 0.19
C PRO A 586 -20.83 16.41 1.36
N SER A 587 -21.81 16.88 2.14
CA SER A 587 -22.39 16.09 3.23
C SER A 587 -23.30 14.96 2.74
N GLU A 588 -23.64 14.95 1.45
CA GLU A 588 -24.51 13.97 0.81
C GLU A 588 -24.00 13.63 -0.60
N PHE A 589 -23.92 12.34 -0.89
CA PHE A 589 -23.55 11.77 -2.18
C PHE A 589 -24.78 11.14 -2.81
N ILE A 590 -24.90 11.25 -4.13
CA ILE A 590 -25.93 10.53 -4.89
C ILE A 590 -25.25 9.41 -5.66
N PHE A 591 -25.68 8.16 -5.44
CA PHE A 591 -25.26 7.04 -6.27
C PHE A 591 -26.02 7.08 -7.60
N ILE A 592 -25.34 7.50 -8.67
CA ILE A 592 -25.91 7.66 -10.01
C ILE A 592 -25.89 6.36 -10.82
N GLY A 593 -25.11 5.36 -10.39
CA GLY A 593 -24.97 4.06 -11.02
C GLY A 593 -24.04 4.07 -12.24
N GLY A 594 -24.06 2.99 -13.02
CA GLY A 594 -23.20 2.81 -14.19
C GLY A 594 -23.15 1.34 -14.64
N ALA A 595 -22.23 1.00 -15.55
CA ALA A 595 -22.03 -0.39 -15.97
C ALA A 595 -21.65 -1.26 -14.75
N ASN A 596 -22.51 -2.22 -14.41
CA ASN A 596 -22.43 -3.07 -13.21
C ASN A 596 -22.60 -2.35 -11.86
N GLY A 597 -22.67 -1.03 -11.79
CA GLY A 597 -23.03 -0.28 -10.57
C GLY A 597 -22.13 -0.56 -9.35
N LYS A 598 -20.84 -0.82 -9.57
CA LYS A 598 -19.89 -1.14 -8.49
C LYS A 598 -19.75 0.01 -7.50
N TRP A 599 -19.82 -0.27 -6.20
CA TRP A 599 -19.76 0.77 -5.16
C TRP A 599 -18.37 1.39 -4.90
N ASP A 600 -17.32 0.81 -5.49
CA ASP A 600 -15.91 1.19 -5.29
C ASP A 600 -15.40 2.02 -6.46
N ASN A 601 -16.29 2.43 -7.37
CA ASN A 601 -15.96 3.30 -8.48
C ASN A 601 -16.48 4.73 -8.21
N PRO A 602 -15.58 5.73 -8.05
CA PRO A 602 -15.97 7.11 -7.81
C PRO A 602 -16.88 7.68 -8.90
N VAL A 603 -16.78 7.22 -10.15
CA VAL A 603 -17.63 7.68 -11.28
C VAL A 603 -19.11 7.34 -11.09
N HIS A 604 -19.45 6.39 -10.22
CA HIS A 604 -20.85 6.06 -9.91
C HIS A 604 -21.48 6.98 -8.86
N TYR A 605 -20.77 8.00 -8.41
CA TYR A 605 -21.24 8.98 -7.43
C TYR A 605 -21.33 10.37 -8.04
N SER A 606 -22.19 11.19 -7.47
CA SER A 606 -22.23 12.63 -7.71
C SER A 606 -22.06 13.36 -6.37
N PRO A 607 -20.96 14.13 -6.19
CA PRO A 607 -19.81 14.24 -7.11
C PRO A 607 -19.05 12.91 -7.25
N ALA A 608 -18.21 12.79 -8.28
CA ALA A 608 -17.50 11.56 -8.64
C ALA A 608 -16.36 11.23 -7.66
N LEU A 609 -16.73 10.92 -6.43
CA LEU A 609 -15.87 10.70 -5.27
C LEU A 609 -16.41 9.54 -4.44
N LEU A 610 -15.52 8.76 -3.83
CA LEU A 610 -15.92 7.71 -2.91
C LEU A 610 -16.32 8.31 -1.56
N PRO A 611 -17.45 7.88 -0.98
CA PRO A 611 -17.90 8.33 0.34
C PRO A 611 -16.98 7.81 1.46
N GLU A 612 -16.88 8.56 2.54
CA GLU A 612 -16.17 8.23 3.79
C GLU A 612 -17.14 7.90 4.93
N LEU A 613 -16.59 7.40 6.04
CA LEU A 613 -17.37 6.98 7.21
C LEU A 613 -18.20 8.14 7.78
N GLY A 614 -19.51 7.91 7.92
CA GLY A 614 -20.48 8.90 8.41
C GLY A 614 -21.06 9.81 7.32
N GLU A 615 -20.59 9.71 6.07
CA GLU A 615 -21.15 10.48 4.96
C GLU A 615 -22.39 9.82 4.38
N LYS A 616 -23.41 10.63 4.09
CA LYS A 616 -24.70 10.12 3.61
C LYS A 616 -24.64 9.79 2.13
N VAL A 617 -25.06 8.59 1.75
CA VAL A 617 -25.13 8.14 0.34
C VAL A 617 -26.54 7.72 -0.02
N ILE A 618 -27.13 8.39 -1.00
CA ILE A 618 -28.47 8.10 -1.50
C ILE A 618 -28.40 7.12 -2.68
N VAL A 619 -29.01 5.94 -2.52
CA VAL A 619 -29.23 4.95 -3.59
C VAL A 619 -30.71 4.97 -3.97
N ASP A 620 -31.06 5.82 -4.93
CA ASP A 620 -32.46 6.11 -5.31
C ASP A 620 -32.87 5.38 -6.59
N GLY A 621 -33.66 4.30 -6.45
CA GLY A 621 -34.15 3.53 -7.60
C GLY A 621 -33.06 2.88 -8.46
N LYS A 622 -31.84 2.76 -7.92
CA LYS A 622 -30.69 2.14 -8.58
C LYS A 622 -30.31 0.81 -7.92
N THR A 623 -29.62 -0.02 -8.68
CA THR A 623 -28.89 -1.17 -8.13
C THR A 623 -27.44 -0.78 -7.86
N ILE A 624 -27.03 -0.85 -6.61
CA ILE A 624 -25.64 -0.75 -6.17
C ILE A 624 -25.06 -2.16 -6.01
N GLU A 625 -23.88 -2.42 -6.57
CA GLU A 625 -23.25 -3.74 -6.58
C GLU A 625 -22.07 -3.79 -5.61
N ALA A 626 -22.17 -4.67 -4.62
CA ALA A 626 -21.19 -4.84 -3.55
C ALA A 626 -19.87 -5.43 -4.07
N GLN A 627 -18.75 -4.90 -3.58
CA GLN A 627 -17.38 -5.32 -3.93
C GLN A 627 -16.59 -5.72 -2.67
N SER A 628 -15.35 -6.17 -2.86
CA SER A 628 -14.46 -6.57 -1.76
C SER A 628 -13.92 -5.36 -1.00
N ALA A 629 -13.72 -4.23 -1.67
CA ALA A 629 -13.45 -2.95 -1.01
C ALA A 629 -14.66 -2.56 -0.12
N PRO A 630 -14.48 -2.24 1.17
CA PRO A 630 -15.57 -1.88 2.06
C PRO A 630 -16.29 -0.60 1.61
N PHE A 631 -17.61 -0.57 1.78
CA PHE A 631 -18.40 0.65 1.62
C PHE A 631 -18.32 1.50 2.89
N SER A 632 -17.72 2.69 2.80
CA SER A 632 -17.46 3.50 4.01
C SER A 632 -18.66 4.30 4.50
N GLY A 633 -19.49 4.84 3.60
CA GLY A 633 -20.58 5.76 3.96
C GLY A 633 -21.81 5.13 4.64
N ASP A 634 -22.73 6.01 5.04
CA ASP A 634 -24.06 5.66 5.54
C ASP A 634 -25.01 5.54 4.34
N MET A 635 -25.43 4.30 4.03
CA MET A 635 -26.21 4.01 2.83
C MET A 635 -27.71 4.17 3.05
N TYR A 636 -28.40 4.91 2.18
CA TYR A 636 -29.84 5.11 2.18
C TYR A 636 -30.42 4.52 0.89
N VAL A 637 -30.94 3.30 0.96
CA VAL A 637 -31.54 2.62 -0.20
C VAL A 637 -33.03 2.91 -0.23
N GLN A 638 -33.51 3.56 -1.29
CA GLN A 638 -34.89 4.04 -1.38
C GLN A 638 -35.51 3.88 -2.77
N ASN A 639 -36.83 4.07 -2.87
CA ASN A 639 -37.60 4.06 -4.11
C ASN A 639 -37.34 2.83 -5.00
N ALA A 640 -37.42 1.62 -4.41
CA ALA A 640 -37.10 0.34 -5.07
C ALA A 640 -35.62 0.18 -5.49
N GLY A 641 -34.71 0.92 -4.85
CA GLY A 641 -33.28 0.64 -4.90
C GLY A 641 -32.93 -0.76 -4.38
N SER A 642 -31.77 -1.28 -4.81
CA SER A 642 -31.32 -2.63 -4.47
C SER A 642 -29.82 -2.73 -4.25
N ILE A 643 -29.42 -3.62 -3.36
CA ILE A 643 -28.01 -4.02 -3.18
C ILE A 643 -27.81 -5.39 -3.84
N ARG A 644 -26.89 -5.48 -4.80
CA ARG A 644 -26.53 -6.72 -5.47
C ARG A 644 -25.22 -7.27 -4.94
N LEU A 645 -25.25 -8.48 -4.38
CA LEU A 645 -24.06 -9.15 -3.86
C LEU A 645 -23.33 -9.91 -4.97
N ARG A 646 -21.98 -9.82 -4.95
CA ARG A 646 -21.09 -10.46 -5.94
C ARG A 646 -19.84 -11.08 -5.34
N ARG A 647 -19.57 -10.85 -4.06
CA ARG A 647 -18.33 -11.26 -3.40
C ARG A 647 -18.61 -12.04 -2.12
N SER A 648 -17.59 -12.74 -1.66
CA SER A 648 -17.61 -13.53 -0.42
C SER A 648 -17.08 -12.77 0.78
N ASP A 649 -16.75 -11.49 0.63
CA ASP A 649 -16.09 -10.63 1.62
C ASP A 649 -16.61 -9.18 1.65
N SER A 650 -17.76 -8.90 1.02
CA SER A 650 -18.32 -7.54 0.99
C SER A 650 -18.75 -7.04 2.37
N LYS A 651 -18.38 -5.80 2.71
CA LYS A 651 -18.72 -5.17 4.00
C LYS A 651 -19.10 -3.70 3.84
N SER A 652 -20.08 -3.24 4.62
CA SER A 652 -20.38 -1.82 4.85
C SER A 652 -19.89 -1.42 6.23
N LEU A 653 -19.05 -0.39 6.31
CA LEU A 653 -18.55 0.17 7.57
C LEU A 653 -19.60 1.07 8.23
N GLY A 654 -20.34 1.83 7.42
CA GLY A 654 -21.51 2.60 7.86
C GLY A 654 -22.81 1.77 7.85
N PRO A 655 -23.86 2.25 8.53
CA PRO A 655 -25.18 1.63 8.52
C PRO A 655 -25.82 1.64 7.13
N VAL A 656 -26.64 0.62 6.86
CA VAL A 656 -27.44 0.49 5.64
C VAL A 656 -28.91 0.64 6.03
N ARG A 657 -29.50 1.79 5.70
CA ARG A 657 -30.92 2.07 5.89
C ARG A 657 -31.70 1.65 4.66
N MET A 658 -32.62 0.71 4.85
CA MET A 658 -33.41 0.15 3.77
C MET A 658 -34.88 0.55 3.93
N PHE A 659 -35.38 1.31 2.96
CA PHE A 659 -36.75 1.83 2.94
C PHE A 659 -37.72 0.86 2.25
N GLN A 660 -39.02 1.17 2.34
CA GLN A 660 -40.10 0.37 1.74
C GLN A 660 -39.82 -0.06 0.30
N GLY A 661 -39.97 -1.36 0.04
CA GLY A 661 -39.89 -1.95 -1.31
C GLY A 661 -38.47 -2.15 -1.84
N THR A 662 -37.44 -1.96 -1.01
CA THR A 662 -36.05 -2.20 -1.38
C THR A 662 -35.63 -3.65 -1.15
N ASN A 663 -34.51 -4.06 -1.74
CA ASN A 663 -34.07 -5.45 -1.66
C ASN A 663 -32.54 -5.65 -1.64
N ILE A 664 -32.12 -6.76 -1.05
CA ILE A 664 -30.77 -7.32 -1.20
C ILE A 664 -30.89 -8.58 -2.06
N THR A 665 -30.03 -8.72 -3.07
CA THR A 665 -30.13 -9.80 -4.05
C THR A 665 -28.79 -10.33 -4.53
N TYR A 666 -28.77 -11.56 -5.04
CA TYR A 666 -27.67 -12.05 -5.87
C TYR A 666 -28.15 -13.05 -6.92
N ALA A 667 -27.30 -13.29 -7.92
CA ALA A 667 -27.41 -14.44 -8.82
C ALA A 667 -26.09 -15.22 -8.89
N THR A 668 -26.12 -16.55 -8.72
CA THR A 668 -24.91 -17.38 -8.69
C THR A 668 -25.11 -18.82 -9.17
N GLY A 669 -24.02 -19.44 -9.65
CA GLY A 669 -23.92 -20.90 -9.80
C GLY A 669 -23.18 -21.58 -8.64
N GLY A 670 -22.59 -20.81 -7.73
CA GLY A 670 -21.78 -21.29 -6.60
C GLY A 670 -22.56 -21.45 -5.29
N THR A 671 -21.83 -21.36 -4.18
CA THR A 671 -22.34 -21.61 -2.82
C THR A 671 -23.06 -20.43 -2.19
N GLY A 672 -22.99 -19.22 -2.77
CA GLY A 672 -23.62 -18.03 -2.18
C GLY A 672 -22.74 -16.79 -2.22
N PHE A 673 -23.12 -15.79 -1.44
CA PHE A 673 -22.37 -14.54 -1.24
C PHE A 673 -22.54 -14.01 0.19
N TYR A 674 -21.69 -13.06 0.53
CA TYR A 674 -21.52 -12.52 1.88
C TYR A 674 -21.81 -11.02 1.88
N PHE A 675 -22.45 -10.52 2.95
CA PHE A 675 -22.53 -9.08 3.20
C PHE A 675 -22.59 -8.76 4.70
N GLU A 676 -21.54 -8.16 5.22
CA GLU A 676 -21.48 -7.68 6.59
C GLU A 676 -21.88 -6.20 6.66
N ALA A 677 -23.01 -5.89 7.28
CA ALA A 677 -23.46 -4.52 7.47
C ALA A 677 -24.42 -4.40 8.66
N PRO A 678 -24.43 -3.29 9.41
CA PRO A 678 -25.55 -2.92 10.28
C PRO A 678 -26.74 -2.48 9.42
N ILE A 679 -27.75 -3.33 9.28
CA ILE A 679 -28.95 -3.06 8.49
C ILE A 679 -30.05 -2.50 9.40
N ILE A 680 -30.59 -1.35 9.02
CA ILE A 680 -31.67 -0.65 9.72
C ILE A 680 -32.87 -0.60 8.78
N LEU A 681 -34.00 -1.15 9.23
CA LEU A 681 -35.22 -1.14 8.44
C LEU A 681 -36.01 0.15 8.69
N GLU A 682 -36.35 0.83 7.60
CA GLU A 682 -37.24 2.00 7.55
C GLU A 682 -38.51 1.69 6.72
N GLY A 683 -38.71 0.41 6.36
CA GLY A 683 -39.87 -0.12 5.66
C GLY A 683 -39.73 -1.61 5.39
N ASP A 684 -40.75 -2.23 4.77
CA ASP A 684 -40.69 -3.65 4.42
C ASP A 684 -39.72 -3.88 3.24
N ILE A 685 -38.85 -4.88 3.37
CA ILE A 685 -37.79 -5.19 2.39
C ILE A 685 -37.83 -6.66 1.93
N SER A 686 -37.04 -6.99 0.91
CA SER A 686 -36.90 -8.38 0.43
C SER A 686 -35.44 -8.85 0.34
N LEU A 687 -35.19 -10.10 0.74
CA LEU A 687 -33.95 -10.84 0.52
C LEU A 687 -34.18 -11.86 -0.59
N LEU A 688 -33.67 -11.56 -1.78
CA LEU A 688 -33.96 -12.30 -3.01
C LEU A 688 -32.75 -13.12 -3.45
N MET A 689 -32.81 -14.43 -3.22
CA MET A 689 -31.73 -15.36 -3.56
C MET A 689 -31.97 -16.03 -4.91
N ASN A 690 -31.06 -15.88 -5.87
CA ASN A 690 -31.18 -16.45 -7.23
C ASN A 690 -30.00 -17.39 -7.56
N GLY A 691 -29.87 -18.50 -6.84
CA GLY A 691 -28.80 -19.47 -7.05
C GLY A 691 -29.25 -20.69 -7.84
N SER A 692 -28.39 -21.19 -8.72
CA SER A 692 -28.64 -22.41 -9.53
C SER A 692 -27.94 -23.67 -9.01
N ASN A 693 -27.23 -23.57 -7.88
CA ASN A 693 -26.56 -24.69 -7.25
C ASN A 693 -27.60 -25.66 -6.66
N ALA A 694 -27.60 -26.91 -7.12
CA ALA A 694 -28.51 -27.95 -6.65
C ALA A 694 -28.22 -28.38 -5.20
N ALA A 695 -26.98 -28.24 -4.71
CA ALA A 695 -26.62 -28.50 -3.32
C ALA A 695 -27.12 -27.41 -2.35
N GLY A 696 -27.69 -26.32 -2.89
CA GLY A 696 -28.11 -25.15 -2.14
C GLY A 696 -27.08 -24.02 -2.16
N HIS A 697 -27.49 -22.86 -1.67
CA HIS A 697 -26.67 -21.65 -1.64
C HIS A 697 -27.09 -20.70 -0.52
N VAL A 698 -26.17 -19.86 -0.07
CA VAL A 698 -26.30 -19.07 1.17
C VAL A 698 -26.16 -17.57 0.89
N MET A 699 -27.06 -16.76 1.46
CA MET A 699 -26.83 -15.34 1.71
C MET A 699 -26.27 -15.21 3.13
N ASP A 700 -24.96 -15.05 3.29
CA ASP A 700 -24.32 -14.96 4.61
C ASP A 700 -24.31 -13.50 5.09
N LEU A 701 -25.05 -13.23 6.17
CA LEU A 701 -25.26 -11.89 6.72
C LEU A 701 -24.82 -11.89 8.19
N PRO A 702 -23.52 -11.72 8.46
CA PRO A 702 -22.99 -11.68 9.84
C PRO A 702 -23.19 -10.33 10.53
N GLY A 703 -23.66 -9.32 9.81
CA GLY A 703 -24.05 -8.04 10.38
C GLY A 703 -25.34 -8.11 11.19
N THR A 704 -25.77 -6.97 11.71
CA THR A 704 -26.96 -6.86 12.56
C THR A 704 -28.17 -6.34 11.78
N PHE A 705 -29.37 -6.68 12.25
CA PHE A 705 -30.64 -6.15 11.82
C PHE A 705 -31.31 -5.40 12.96
N SER A 706 -31.99 -4.29 12.64
CA SER A 706 -32.80 -3.52 13.60
C SER A 706 -34.03 -2.90 12.93
N GLY A 707 -35.04 -2.59 13.74
CA GLY A 707 -36.34 -2.08 13.27
C GLY A 707 -37.49 -3.06 13.50
N ASP A 708 -38.71 -2.66 13.14
CA ASP A 708 -39.96 -3.38 13.41
C ASP A 708 -40.74 -3.77 12.14
N HIS A 709 -40.12 -3.62 10.97
CA HIS A 709 -40.70 -3.94 9.67
C HIS A 709 -40.49 -5.41 9.24
N LYS A 710 -41.06 -5.77 8.08
CA LYS A 710 -40.97 -7.14 7.54
C LYS A 710 -39.73 -7.32 6.66
N ILE A 711 -39.12 -8.50 6.77
CA ILE A 711 -38.11 -9.00 5.86
C ILE A 711 -38.68 -10.21 5.13
N ILE A 712 -38.98 -10.04 3.84
CA ILE A 712 -39.49 -11.12 2.98
C ILE A 712 -38.31 -11.91 2.44
N VAL A 713 -38.22 -13.20 2.76
CA VAL A 713 -37.14 -14.08 2.29
C VAL A 713 -37.67 -14.99 1.19
N GLN A 714 -37.02 -14.97 0.02
CA GLN A 714 -37.50 -15.74 -1.13
C GLN A 714 -36.39 -16.39 -1.96
N ASN A 715 -36.61 -17.66 -2.30
CA ASN A 715 -35.87 -18.35 -3.34
C ASN A 715 -36.49 -18.06 -4.71
N THR A 716 -35.78 -17.29 -5.53
CA THR A 716 -36.28 -16.75 -6.81
C THR A 716 -35.76 -17.52 -8.03
N ARG A 717 -35.04 -18.63 -7.82
CA ARG A 717 -34.59 -19.49 -8.92
C ARG A 717 -35.61 -20.59 -9.17
N ASP A 718 -35.93 -20.83 -10.45
CA ASP A 718 -36.69 -22.01 -10.86
C ASP A 718 -35.77 -23.26 -10.95
N VAL A 719 -35.18 -23.64 -9.82
CA VAL A 719 -34.40 -24.87 -9.62
C VAL A 719 -34.81 -25.47 -8.29
N ALA A 720 -34.95 -26.80 -8.24
CA ALA A 720 -35.19 -27.51 -6.99
C ALA A 720 -33.91 -27.49 -6.12
N ASN A 721 -33.81 -26.50 -5.24
CA ASN A 721 -32.70 -26.33 -4.30
C ASN A 721 -33.15 -25.60 -3.03
N THR A 722 -32.25 -25.51 -2.04
CA THR A 722 -32.46 -24.73 -0.82
C THR A 722 -31.65 -23.43 -0.88
N ALA A 723 -32.31 -22.31 -0.69
CA ALA A 723 -31.70 -21.00 -0.56
C ALA A 723 -31.80 -20.53 0.90
N THR A 724 -30.66 -20.33 1.56
CA THR A 724 -30.62 -20.02 3.00
C THR A 724 -30.08 -18.63 3.25
N VAL A 725 -30.79 -17.82 4.04
CA VAL A 725 -30.23 -16.61 4.68
C VAL A 725 -29.61 -17.03 6.00
N LYS A 726 -28.29 -16.91 6.12
CA LYS A 726 -27.55 -17.24 7.34
C LYS A 726 -27.35 -15.96 8.15
N LEU A 727 -27.86 -15.97 9.38
CA LEU A 727 -27.82 -14.85 10.31
C LEU A 727 -26.68 -15.07 11.31
N GLY A 728 -25.67 -14.19 11.26
CA GLY A 728 -24.46 -14.29 12.08
C GLY A 728 -24.26 -13.13 13.08
N GLY A 729 -25.14 -12.14 13.11
CA GLY A 729 -25.08 -11.01 14.06
C GLY A 729 -26.07 -11.11 15.22
N ASP A 730 -25.84 -10.30 16.27
CA ASP A 730 -26.80 -10.09 17.36
C ASP A 730 -27.94 -9.19 16.87
N ASN A 731 -29.08 -9.81 16.57
CA ASN A 731 -30.25 -9.13 16.03
C ASN A 731 -31.26 -8.75 17.12
N SER A 732 -30.85 -8.63 18.39
CA SER A 732 -31.75 -8.25 19.49
C SER A 732 -32.52 -6.93 19.27
N GLY A 733 -31.99 -6.03 18.44
CA GLY A 733 -32.65 -4.79 18.01
C GLY A 733 -33.74 -4.96 16.93
N PHE A 734 -33.92 -6.16 16.38
CA PHE A 734 -34.96 -6.46 15.39
C PHE A 734 -36.20 -7.02 16.09
N THR A 735 -37.33 -6.31 15.97
CA THR A 735 -38.63 -6.66 16.58
C THR A 735 -39.72 -6.89 15.54
N GLY A 736 -39.34 -6.94 14.26
CA GLY A 736 -40.26 -7.05 13.13
C GLY A 736 -40.67 -8.49 12.83
N THR A 737 -40.68 -8.85 11.55
CA THR A 737 -41.05 -10.21 11.09
C THR A 737 -40.07 -10.74 10.05
N TRP A 738 -39.56 -11.95 10.30
CA TRP A 738 -38.98 -12.79 9.25
C TRP A 738 -40.12 -13.49 8.51
N ASP A 739 -40.47 -12.98 7.32
CA ASP A 739 -41.60 -13.46 6.52
C ASP A 739 -41.10 -14.44 5.45
N LEU A 740 -41.35 -15.74 5.69
CA LEU A 740 -41.05 -16.85 4.78
C LEU A 740 -42.33 -17.50 4.25
N LYS A 741 -43.39 -16.72 4.05
CA LYS A 741 -44.66 -17.28 3.57
C LYS A 741 -44.71 -17.46 2.06
N VAL A 742 -43.86 -16.73 1.35
CA VAL A 742 -43.85 -16.74 -0.12
C VAL A 742 -43.16 -18.03 -0.59
N ALA A 743 -43.87 -18.80 -1.41
CA ALA A 743 -43.31 -20.01 -2.01
C ALA A 743 -42.09 -19.70 -2.89
N ALA A 744 -41.13 -20.63 -2.93
CA ALA A 744 -40.04 -20.60 -3.89
C ALA A 744 -40.60 -20.64 -5.32
N PHE A 745 -39.85 -20.09 -6.28
CA PHE A 745 -40.25 -20.10 -7.69
C PHE A 745 -40.38 -21.52 -8.25
N ASN A 746 -39.49 -22.43 -7.83
CA ASN A 746 -39.64 -23.85 -8.07
C ASN A 746 -40.50 -24.51 -6.98
N ALA A 747 -41.45 -25.35 -7.36
CA ALA A 747 -42.34 -26.03 -6.40
C ALA A 747 -41.62 -26.99 -5.43
N ALA A 748 -40.43 -27.47 -5.78
CA ALA A 748 -39.57 -28.27 -4.90
C ALA A 748 -38.42 -27.46 -4.29
N GLY A 749 -38.35 -26.16 -4.57
CA GLY A 749 -37.40 -25.24 -3.95
C GLY A 749 -37.81 -24.87 -2.53
N VAL A 750 -36.83 -24.50 -1.71
CA VAL A 750 -37.02 -24.07 -0.31
C VAL A 750 -36.32 -22.73 -0.10
N ALA A 751 -36.95 -21.83 0.64
CA ALA A 751 -36.29 -20.71 1.28
C ALA A 751 -36.13 -21.00 2.79
N ALA A 752 -34.97 -20.67 3.34
CA ALA A 752 -34.69 -20.87 4.76
C ALA A 752 -34.02 -19.66 5.41
N ILE A 753 -34.23 -19.49 6.72
CA ILE A 753 -33.42 -18.66 7.59
C ILE A 753 -32.65 -19.55 8.58
N ASP A 754 -31.38 -19.25 8.85
CA ASP A 754 -30.52 -20.04 9.72
C ASP A 754 -29.90 -19.18 10.83
N GLY A 755 -30.22 -19.50 12.08
CA GLY A 755 -29.72 -18.83 13.27
C GLY A 755 -28.46 -19.50 13.81
N THR A 756 -27.30 -18.90 13.53
CA THR A 756 -25.98 -19.51 13.83
C THR A 756 -25.26 -18.92 15.05
N VAL A 757 -25.80 -17.86 15.65
CA VAL A 757 -25.24 -17.16 16.82
C VAL A 757 -26.30 -16.89 17.89
N GLU A 758 -25.92 -16.35 19.05
CA GLU A 758 -26.87 -15.83 20.06
C GLU A 758 -27.68 -14.66 19.48
N ASN A 759 -28.99 -14.61 19.76
CA ASN A 759 -29.93 -13.60 19.27
C ASN A 759 -30.05 -13.48 17.73
N ALA A 760 -29.63 -14.48 16.96
CA ALA A 760 -29.65 -14.43 15.50
C ALA A 760 -31.04 -14.11 14.91
N PHE A 761 -32.14 -14.57 15.52
CA PHE A 761 -33.50 -14.24 15.05
C PHE A 761 -34.05 -12.93 15.62
N GLY A 762 -33.36 -12.31 16.57
CA GLY A 762 -33.83 -11.14 17.29
C GLY A 762 -35.04 -11.40 18.16
N ASN A 763 -35.79 -10.33 18.45
CA ASN A 763 -37.07 -10.38 19.15
C ASN A 763 -38.26 -10.43 18.17
N ALA A 764 -38.01 -10.87 16.94
CA ALA A 764 -38.95 -10.85 15.84
C ALA A 764 -39.90 -12.06 15.83
N LEU A 765 -41.01 -11.90 15.12
CA LEU A 765 -41.86 -13.02 14.71
C LEU A 765 -41.16 -13.77 13.56
N ILE A 766 -41.14 -15.11 13.62
CA ILE A 766 -40.81 -15.96 12.47
C ILE A 766 -42.12 -16.50 11.89
N ASP A 767 -42.47 -16.12 10.65
CA ASP A 767 -43.72 -16.52 10.00
C ASP A 767 -43.42 -17.42 8.79
N LEU A 768 -43.77 -18.70 8.89
CA LEU A 768 -43.44 -19.74 7.92
C LEU A 768 -44.70 -20.32 7.26
N ASP A 769 -44.64 -20.49 5.93
CA ASP A 769 -45.65 -21.20 5.14
C ASP A 769 -44.99 -21.95 3.97
N ALA A 770 -45.80 -22.54 3.07
CA ALA A 770 -45.35 -23.38 1.97
C ALA A 770 -44.50 -24.56 2.48
N ASN A 771 -43.26 -24.71 2.01
CA ASN A 771 -42.29 -25.72 2.46
C ASN A 771 -41.01 -25.06 2.99
N ASN A 772 -41.10 -23.79 3.39
CA ASN A 772 -39.96 -22.99 3.87
C ASN A 772 -39.58 -23.35 5.31
N GLN A 773 -38.37 -22.96 5.72
CA GLN A 773 -37.78 -23.48 6.96
C GLN A 773 -37.13 -22.38 7.82
N ALA A 774 -37.19 -22.56 9.14
CA ALA A 774 -36.32 -21.86 10.08
C ALA A 774 -35.38 -22.87 10.74
N ILE A 775 -34.07 -22.65 10.66
CA ILE A 775 -33.04 -23.60 11.09
C ILE A 775 -32.36 -23.06 12.35
N PHE A 776 -32.34 -23.87 13.40
CA PHE A 776 -31.80 -23.51 14.71
C PHE A 776 -30.48 -24.26 14.93
N ASN A 777 -29.36 -23.56 14.68
CA ASN A 777 -28.01 -24.11 14.79
C ASN A 777 -27.23 -23.60 16.00
N HIS A 778 -27.79 -22.67 16.78
CA HIS A 778 -27.18 -22.17 18.02
C HIS A 778 -28.17 -22.21 19.19
N ALA A 779 -27.70 -22.61 20.38
CA ALA A 779 -28.54 -22.88 21.55
C ALA A 779 -29.32 -21.65 22.08
N LYS A 780 -28.95 -20.45 21.62
CA LYS A 780 -29.57 -19.18 21.99
C LYS A 780 -29.94 -18.30 20.80
N CYS A 781 -30.10 -18.86 19.61
CA CYS A 781 -30.43 -18.05 18.42
C CYS A 781 -31.77 -17.31 18.51
N ALA A 782 -32.69 -17.79 19.35
CA ALA A 782 -33.98 -17.16 19.60
C ALA A 782 -33.99 -16.11 20.74
N GLY A 783 -32.87 -15.89 21.42
CA GLY A 783 -32.84 -15.06 22.63
C GLY A 783 -33.76 -15.57 23.74
N ASP A 784 -34.32 -14.65 24.53
CA ASP A 784 -35.19 -14.99 25.67
C ASP A 784 -36.61 -15.41 25.26
N LYS A 785 -37.09 -14.99 24.09
CA LYS A 785 -38.49 -15.16 23.66
C LYS A 785 -38.54 -15.59 22.20
N LEU A 786 -39.15 -16.74 21.96
CA LEU A 786 -39.42 -17.26 20.62
C LEU A 786 -40.89 -17.12 20.27
N VAL A 787 -41.19 -16.49 19.13
CA VAL A 787 -42.55 -16.41 18.57
C VAL A 787 -42.52 -16.92 17.14
N MET A 788 -43.27 -17.97 16.86
CA MET A 788 -43.35 -18.57 15.53
C MET A 788 -44.79 -18.83 15.08
N ASN A 789 -45.05 -18.59 13.80
CA ASN A 789 -46.20 -19.12 13.08
C ASN A 789 -45.69 -20.12 12.03
N ILE A 790 -46.28 -21.30 11.97
CA ILE A 790 -45.92 -22.37 11.05
C ILE A 790 -47.21 -22.93 10.43
N ALA A 791 -47.33 -22.78 9.11
CA ALA A 791 -48.43 -23.27 8.29
C ALA A 791 -47.92 -24.10 7.10
N GLY A 792 -48.85 -24.73 6.36
CA GLY A 792 -48.51 -25.55 5.20
C GLY A 792 -47.65 -26.76 5.54
N ASN A 793 -46.61 -26.99 4.73
CA ASN A 793 -45.56 -27.99 4.91
C ASN A 793 -44.26 -27.36 5.46
N ALA A 794 -44.33 -26.14 6.02
CA ALA A 794 -43.18 -25.48 6.59
C ALA A 794 -42.77 -26.12 7.92
N SER A 795 -41.51 -25.92 8.32
CA SER A 795 -40.99 -26.55 9.54
C SER A 795 -39.88 -25.75 10.20
N ALA A 796 -39.81 -25.78 11.52
CA ALA A 796 -38.62 -25.43 12.27
C ALA A 796 -37.69 -26.66 12.37
N VAL A 797 -36.45 -26.51 11.92
CA VAL A 797 -35.41 -27.55 11.94
C VAL A 797 -34.49 -27.28 13.13
N LEU A 798 -34.62 -28.10 14.17
CA LEU A 798 -33.87 -27.99 15.42
C LEU A 798 -32.65 -28.90 15.36
N ASN A 799 -31.47 -28.34 15.12
CA ASN A 799 -30.22 -29.13 15.12
C ASN A 799 -29.58 -29.19 16.51
N VAL A 800 -29.92 -28.24 17.38
CA VAL A 800 -29.42 -28.14 18.76
C VAL A 800 -30.57 -27.94 19.75
N ALA A 801 -30.29 -28.13 21.04
CA ALA A 801 -31.21 -27.72 22.09
C ALA A 801 -31.17 -26.19 22.24
N VAL A 802 -32.33 -25.54 22.11
CA VAL A 802 -32.54 -24.10 22.22
C VAL A 802 -33.25 -23.80 23.52
N LEU A 803 -32.76 -22.82 24.29
CA LEU A 803 -33.32 -22.45 25.58
C LEU A 803 -33.99 -21.08 25.51
N VAL A 804 -35.24 -20.99 25.98
CA VAL A 804 -36.03 -19.75 25.99
C VAL A 804 -36.82 -19.61 27.28
N ASN A 805 -37.19 -18.37 27.63
CA ASN A 805 -38.07 -18.05 28.76
C ASN A 805 -39.54 -18.08 28.36
N GLN A 806 -39.85 -17.86 27.08
CA GLN A 806 -41.19 -17.91 26.51
C GLN A 806 -41.13 -18.48 25.10
N PHE A 807 -42.04 -19.40 24.78
CA PHE A 807 -42.26 -19.89 23.43
C PHE A 807 -43.73 -19.80 23.04
N THR A 808 -44.04 -18.98 22.04
CA THR A 808 -45.37 -18.88 21.43
C THR A 808 -45.34 -19.55 20.06
N LEU A 809 -46.17 -20.58 19.85
CA LEU A 809 -46.30 -21.29 18.58
C LEU A 809 -47.75 -21.20 18.08
N ASN A 810 -47.94 -20.68 16.86
CA ASN A 810 -49.26 -20.52 16.24
C ASN A 810 -50.28 -19.82 17.16
N GLY A 811 -49.81 -18.75 17.83
CA GLY A 811 -50.62 -17.96 18.77
C GLY A 811 -50.86 -18.61 20.15
N THR A 812 -50.31 -19.80 20.40
CA THR A 812 -50.42 -20.49 21.70
C THR A 812 -49.12 -20.40 22.47
N ASP A 813 -49.18 -19.87 23.71
CA ASP A 813 -48.03 -19.90 24.63
C ASP A 813 -47.86 -21.31 25.20
N LEU A 814 -46.66 -21.86 25.03
CA LEU A 814 -46.26 -23.16 25.54
C LEU A 814 -45.62 -23.00 26.94
N GLY A 815 -46.05 -23.83 27.89
CA GLY A 815 -45.55 -23.80 29.27
C GLY A 815 -44.14 -24.38 29.42
N ASP A 816 -43.60 -24.34 30.65
CA ASP A 816 -42.30 -24.95 30.96
C ASP A 816 -42.25 -26.42 30.50
N GLY A 817 -41.19 -26.80 29.79
CA GLY A 817 -41.04 -28.13 29.19
C GLY A 817 -40.12 -28.16 27.99
N THR A 818 -39.94 -29.35 27.42
CA THR A 818 -39.11 -29.58 26.23
C THR A 818 -39.98 -29.97 25.04
N TYR A 819 -39.80 -29.28 23.92
CA TYR A 819 -40.57 -29.41 22.69
C TYR A 819 -39.66 -29.81 21.53
N ASP A 820 -40.02 -30.85 20.78
CA ASP A 820 -39.19 -31.42 19.72
C ASP A 820 -40.07 -32.07 18.64
N ALA A 821 -39.45 -32.77 17.69
CA ALA A 821 -40.15 -33.46 16.62
C ALA A 821 -41.14 -34.54 17.10
N SER A 822 -40.98 -35.06 18.32
CA SER A 822 -41.90 -36.04 18.91
C SER A 822 -43.13 -35.38 19.53
N THR A 823 -42.99 -34.18 20.10
CA THR A 823 -44.12 -33.46 20.71
C THR A 823 -44.93 -32.68 19.69
N HIS A 824 -44.30 -32.19 18.61
CA HIS A 824 -44.96 -31.42 17.55
C HIS A 824 -44.55 -31.93 16.15
N PRO A 825 -44.92 -33.17 15.79
CA PRO A 825 -44.52 -33.79 14.52
C PRO A 825 -45.03 -32.97 13.33
N GLY A 826 -44.15 -32.74 12.36
CA GLY A 826 -44.43 -31.97 11.14
C GLY A 826 -44.21 -30.47 11.27
N LEU A 827 -44.34 -29.89 12.47
CA LEU A 827 -44.00 -28.48 12.74
C LEU A 827 -42.55 -28.33 13.19
N LEU A 828 -42.08 -29.26 14.05
CA LEU A 828 -40.71 -29.35 14.52
C LEU A 828 -40.03 -30.58 13.91
N SER A 829 -38.74 -30.45 13.59
CA SER A 829 -37.91 -31.51 13.01
C SER A 829 -36.46 -31.40 13.51
N GLY A 830 -35.61 -32.37 13.17
CA GLY A 830 -34.20 -32.42 13.61
C GLY A 830 -33.97 -33.19 14.91
N SER A 831 -32.72 -33.20 15.39
CA SER A 831 -32.29 -33.92 16.60
C SER A 831 -32.30 -33.08 17.88
N GLY A 832 -32.54 -31.78 17.75
CA GLY A 832 -32.59 -30.82 18.85
C GLY A 832 -33.98 -30.66 19.45
N SER A 833 -34.13 -29.64 20.29
CA SER A 833 -35.37 -29.35 21.03
C SER A 833 -35.45 -27.87 21.42
N ILE A 834 -36.63 -27.35 21.71
CA ILE A 834 -36.83 -26.06 22.37
C ILE A 834 -37.22 -26.34 23.82
N THR A 835 -36.45 -25.85 24.78
CA THR A 835 -36.77 -25.93 26.21
C THR A 835 -37.27 -24.56 26.68
N VAL A 836 -38.48 -24.54 27.24
CA VAL A 836 -39.04 -23.38 27.93
C VAL A 836 -38.75 -23.53 29.42
N ASP A 837 -38.03 -22.57 29.99
CA ASP A 837 -37.76 -22.50 31.43
C ASP A 837 -37.91 -21.07 31.94
N THR A 838 -39.09 -20.77 32.49
CA THR A 838 -39.40 -19.45 33.07
C THR A 838 -38.58 -19.10 34.32
N SER A 839 -37.88 -20.07 34.92
CA SER A 839 -37.09 -19.87 36.14
C SER A 839 -35.75 -19.14 35.92
N LEU A 840 -35.25 -19.14 34.68
CA LEU A 840 -34.01 -18.48 34.24
C LEU A 840 -34.10 -16.93 34.27
N SER A 841 -35.30 -16.38 34.49
CA SER A 841 -35.54 -14.95 34.71
C SER A 841 -34.99 -14.38 36.02
N ILE A 842 -34.36 -15.20 36.90
CA ILE A 842 -33.86 -14.79 38.22
C ILE A 842 -32.69 -13.80 38.14
N ASP A 843 -31.86 -13.89 37.10
CA ASP A 843 -30.64 -13.09 36.96
C ASP A 843 -30.92 -11.60 36.67
N LYS A 844 -32.17 -11.26 36.32
CA LYS A 844 -32.63 -9.86 36.16
C LYS A 844 -33.19 -9.26 37.46
N LYS A 845 -33.24 -10.02 38.57
CA LYS A 845 -33.74 -9.52 39.87
C LYS A 845 -32.71 -8.77 40.68
N VAL A 846 -31.42 -8.95 40.43
CA VAL A 846 -30.36 -8.14 41.05
C VAL A 846 -29.51 -7.55 39.95
N PHE A 847 -29.40 -6.23 39.91
CA PHE A 847 -28.61 -5.55 38.87
C PHE A 847 -27.95 -4.29 39.45
N LEU A 848 -26.86 -3.86 38.80
CA LEU A 848 -26.12 -2.67 39.20
C LEU A 848 -26.60 -1.46 38.38
N GLU A 849 -26.99 -0.40 39.06
CA GLU A 849 -27.29 0.90 38.43
C GLU A 849 -26.60 2.01 39.24
N LYS A 850 -25.73 2.80 38.58
CA LYS A 850 -25.02 3.96 39.20
C LYS A 850 -24.41 3.62 40.57
N ASP A 851 -23.58 2.58 40.62
CA ASP A 851 -22.91 2.06 41.83
C ASP A 851 -23.85 1.61 42.96
N THR A 852 -25.12 1.37 42.66
CA THR A 852 -26.11 0.83 43.58
C THR A 852 -26.62 -0.51 43.07
N LEU A 853 -26.55 -1.55 43.90
CA LEU A 853 -27.23 -2.81 43.63
C LEU A 853 -28.71 -2.65 43.90
N ARG A 854 -29.53 -2.80 42.86
CA ARG A 854 -30.99 -2.86 42.95
C ARG A 854 -31.45 -4.30 43.03
N VAL A 855 -32.44 -4.54 43.89
CA VAL A 855 -33.05 -5.84 44.12
C VAL A 855 -34.53 -5.74 43.80
N HIS A 856 -35.04 -6.59 42.90
CA HIS A 856 -36.45 -6.75 42.58
C HIS A 856 -36.98 -8.07 43.15
N GLY A 857 -37.70 -8.01 44.27
CA GLY A 857 -38.25 -9.16 44.98
C GLY A 857 -37.97 -9.13 46.48
N VAL A 858 -38.24 -10.22 47.20
CA VAL A 858 -37.97 -10.34 48.64
C VAL A 858 -36.58 -10.96 48.86
N LEU A 859 -35.61 -10.11 49.20
CA LEU A 859 -34.25 -10.54 49.54
C LEU A 859 -34.23 -11.32 50.87
N GLN A 860 -33.75 -12.57 50.83
CA GLN A 860 -33.48 -13.35 52.04
C GLN A 860 -32.03 -13.20 52.51
N ASN A 861 -31.06 -13.24 51.59
CA ASN A 861 -29.66 -12.97 51.90
C ASN A 861 -28.89 -12.45 50.68
N MET A 862 -27.77 -11.76 50.94
CA MET A 862 -26.78 -11.36 49.94
C MET A 862 -25.37 -11.30 50.55
N GLU A 863 -24.37 -11.74 49.81
CA GLU A 863 -22.96 -11.74 50.19
C GLU A 863 -22.11 -11.17 49.05
N ILE A 864 -21.17 -10.28 49.38
CA ILE A 864 -20.29 -9.60 48.43
C ILE A 864 -18.84 -10.02 48.68
N PHE A 865 -18.13 -10.45 47.65
CA PHE A 865 -16.75 -10.95 47.69
C PHE A 865 -15.85 -10.14 46.75
N ASN A 866 -14.57 -10.01 47.09
CA ASN A 866 -13.55 -9.57 46.12
C ASN A 866 -13.12 -10.73 45.20
N MET A 867 -12.30 -10.42 44.19
CA MET A 867 -11.81 -11.41 43.23
C MET A 867 -10.86 -12.47 43.82
N SER A 868 -10.29 -12.26 45.01
CA SER A 868 -9.50 -13.28 45.71
C SER A 868 -10.37 -14.19 46.61
N GLY A 869 -11.70 -14.06 46.55
CA GLY A 869 -12.64 -14.88 47.30
C GLY A 869 -12.86 -14.45 48.75
N GLN A 870 -12.29 -13.32 49.17
CA GLN A 870 -12.53 -12.76 50.51
C GLN A 870 -13.91 -12.10 50.57
N GLN A 871 -14.73 -12.52 51.54
CA GLN A 871 -16.03 -11.90 51.79
C GLN A 871 -15.85 -10.50 52.38
N LEU A 872 -16.38 -9.50 51.68
CA LEU A 872 -16.31 -8.10 52.06
C LEU A 872 -17.52 -7.66 52.87
N ARG A 873 -18.71 -8.20 52.55
CA ARG A 873 -19.96 -7.84 53.23
C ARG A 873 -21.00 -8.95 53.15
N LYS A 874 -21.87 -9.02 54.16
CA LYS A 874 -23.04 -9.91 54.23
C LYS A 874 -24.27 -9.14 54.68
N ILE A 875 -25.39 -9.40 54.03
CA ILE A 875 -26.66 -8.70 54.21
C ILE A 875 -27.73 -9.77 54.41
N THR A 876 -28.39 -9.75 55.56
CA THR A 876 -29.38 -10.76 55.96
C THR A 876 -30.74 -10.14 56.29
N LYS A 877 -30.90 -8.84 56.00
CA LYS A 877 -32.16 -8.11 56.18
C LYS A 877 -32.73 -7.77 54.81
N PRO A 878 -34.07 -7.79 54.64
CA PRO A 878 -34.69 -7.37 53.39
C PRO A 878 -34.31 -5.92 53.07
N VAL A 879 -33.70 -5.71 51.91
CA VAL A 879 -33.35 -4.39 51.35
C VAL A 879 -33.60 -4.42 49.84
N GLN A 880 -34.02 -3.28 49.29
CA GLN A 880 -34.28 -3.12 47.85
C GLN A 880 -33.10 -2.46 47.13
N GLU A 881 -32.22 -1.77 47.87
CA GLU A 881 -31.06 -1.05 47.33
C GLU A 881 -29.86 -1.18 48.26
N ILE A 882 -28.67 -1.34 47.69
CA ILE A 882 -27.39 -1.40 48.41
C ILE A 882 -26.36 -0.53 47.68
N ASP A 883 -26.02 0.60 48.28
CA ASP A 883 -24.97 1.50 47.79
C ASP A 883 -23.56 0.86 47.95
N LEU A 884 -22.75 0.95 46.90
CA LEU A 884 -21.39 0.38 46.83
C LEU A 884 -20.26 1.41 46.96
N GLN A 885 -20.52 2.67 47.34
CA GLN A 885 -19.50 3.74 47.45
C GLN A 885 -18.30 3.35 48.35
N TRP A 886 -18.52 2.49 49.34
CA TRP A 886 -17.49 1.97 50.24
C TRP A 886 -16.48 1.00 49.59
N LEU A 887 -16.78 0.46 48.41
CA LEU A 887 -15.85 -0.36 47.63
C LEU A 887 -14.87 0.51 46.83
N LYS A 888 -13.72 -0.05 46.43
CA LYS A 888 -12.83 0.60 45.44
C LYS A 888 -13.34 0.29 44.02
N SER A 889 -12.91 1.05 43.02
CA SER A 889 -13.16 0.67 41.62
C SER A 889 -12.54 -0.71 41.34
N GLY A 890 -13.28 -1.58 40.65
CA GLY A 890 -12.88 -2.97 40.42
C GLY A 890 -14.04 -3.96 40.36
N PHE A 891 -13.71 -5.25 40.23
CA PHE A 891 -14.68 -6.34 40.10
C PHE A 891 -15.00 -7.01 41.44
N TYR A 892 -16.26 -7.37 41.63
CA TYR A 892 -16.78 -8.06 42.80
C TYR A 892 -17.76 -9.17 42.41
N ILE A 893 -17.91 -10.18 43.26
CA ILE A 893 -18.91 -11.23 43.12
C ILE A 893 -20.01 -11.02 44.16
N VAL A 894 -21.26 -11.08 43.74
CA VAL A 894 -22.45 -10.94 44.58
C VAL A 894 -23.24 -12.23 44.53
N SER A 895 -23.29 -12.97 45.64
CA SER A 895 -24.18 -14.14 45.80
C SER A 895 -25.43 -13.73 46.55
N TYR A 896 -26.61 -14.21 46.15
CA TYR A 896 -27.88 -13.80 46.76
C TYR A 896 -28.96 -14.87 46.73
N LYS A 897 -29.97 -14.71 47.59
CA LYS A 897 -31.21 -15.48 47.59
C LYS A 897 -32.42 -14.54 47.61
N ILE A 898 -33.27 -14.65 46.59
CA ILE A 898 -34.49 -13.83 46.41
C ILE A 898 -35.68 -14.74 46.09
N ASP A 899 -36.82 -14.47 46.72
CA ASP A 899 -38.07 -15.24 46.54
C ASP A 899 -37.89 -16.77 46.63
N GLY A 900 -36.95 -17.22 47.48
CA GLY A 900 -36.65 -18.64 47.71
C GLY A 900 -35.62 -19.25 46.75
N LYS A 901 -35.16 -18.51 45.73
CA LYS A 901 -34.22 -18.97 44.70
C LYS A 901 -32.84 -18.33 44.90
N ASN A 902 -31.76 -19.09 44.65
CA ASN A 902 -30.39 -18.59 44.76
C ASN A 902 -29.89 -18.09 43.38
N GLY A 903 -29.04 -17.08 43.38
CA GLY A 903 -28.40 -16.52 42.18
C GLY A 903 -27.02 -15.94 42.48
N THR A 904 -26.25 -15.60 41.44
CA THR A 904 -24.94 -14.97 41.58
C THR A 904 -24.69 -14.01 40.42
N LEU A 905 -24.11 -12.84 40.71
CA LEU A 905 -23.81 -11.79 39.74
C LEU A 905 -22.36 -11.30 39.93
N LYS A 906 -21.65 -11.07 38.82
CA LYS A 906 -20.37 -10.34 38.82
C LYS A 906 -20.65 -8.86 38.55
N VAL A 907 -20.14 -7.96 39.40
CA VAL A 907 -20.33 -6.51 39.25
C VAL A 907 -19.00 -5.79 39.06
N CYS A 908 -18.99 -4.80 38.17
CA CYS A 908 -17.86 -3.90 37.97
C CYS A 908 -18.25 -2.53 38.54
N LYS A 909 -17.59 -2.13 39.63
CA LYS A 909 -17.70 -0.77 40.15
C LYS A 909 -16.73 0.13 39.37
N LYS A 910 -17.25 1.18 38.74
CA LYS A 910 -16.43 2.13 37.98
C LYS A 910 -15.66 3.06 38.92
#